data_AF-A0A9P6Z9L4-F1
#
_entry.id   AF-A0A9P6Z9L4-F1
#
_cell.length_a   1.000
_cell.length_b   1.000
_cell.length_c   1.000
_cell.angle_alpha   90.00
_cell.angle_beta   90.00
_cell.angle_gamma   90.00
#
_symmetry.space_group_name_H-M   'P 1'
#
loop_
_entity.id
_entity.type
_entity.pdbx_description
1 polymer ?
#
loop_
_entity_poly.entity_id
_entity_poly.type
_entity_poly.pdbx_seq_one_letter_code
_entity_poly.pdbx_strand_id
1 'polypeptide(L)'
;MENSSVFGLRHQARCLASVKKSTETSKFLAGTVGAKENVVCLLEYDDDSTTLSSLMYSHPDEVWDIASSPSDEDLFFTCHSPVSGNPMKSKATLWHKSNESIENGQQDLTALMTLESEGIKKLIIHTHPVSHSHNYVYTKKTVLSVDVSSMFSNKMNSPALQQLQNAVWNKHHRELVTVGGCAVSGWDLRSGKTSFQKLDAHQSTIRAVDCNPNKPHHLVTGGDDALAQLWDARQLTKPVIMIKENSHWVWSAAFNPLQDQLLLTSSSDALVHLHNVYSVSSAANVEDDDEEERREKPKDGLICSYDQHEDSVYNVTWSPADAWTFASLSYSGRVVISQVPLEEKFDTNEWCYVGEGNANIVMRYTGSEQNLKGKVLRVKKEQEFTKQTALFSQQFIEKVVTRLLGKEYVVHYEMVHVTRDFLSSLANSIEPNRPSFRLKKKVNCNSTAAILLKDLTQQWYPNSAFTFELKPKWGFKSYSRSIKGHKVKENHCRYCMHSHYRKLMIGEYCPLDLYSRDAPRVKRAISALIKNSNLEKTLKIFCGHGDNNLFLKDNQEAILEMIIIQDPILTKLQTLQRQLDSLDIEDIMSIYGKYSHQLQEPDIATWEKTVKCYKTRSDDKNEMQQLYEYVLSMTFKDCSILINLRQTNEEKKAVKYIQYRGIYVEYDIKVIDMDAKSIHKVPYWFELDQTIDRDFEIGNLPEGLNVAPSSGAPKHLNTVSLDLKQDVNQFGLAGKIWQSAYTLQALFSPDTRFTLEPSHPIPEAYYLSSTEPIPQKPYRILELGAGTGYVGISLANHLRAPAEVTITDLEQVVPLIQENVNLHYQQTPDSAKIIVDRLHWGNQEDNRKHGKFDLVVISDCVYFPELFDLLLSTLLDICDMSTRVVIGYKCRSLEKEIGFWQDYFGRYFEYEPVRKLITTEKGDKELGEFLGEEEQLFVFIATKRPQDEVKAADDTFTTLLFCSMGI
;
A
#
# COMPACT_ATOMS: atom_id res chain seq x y z
N MET A 1 -23.64 -16.28 12.89
CA MET A 1 -24.73 -16.10 11.91
C MET A 1 -25.34 -14.72 12.13
N GLU A 2 -24.64 -13.65 11.71
CA GLU A 2 -24.97 -12.24 12.05
C GLU A 2 -25.45 -11.39 10.85
N ASN A 3 -25.64 -11.96 9.66
CA ASN A 3 -25.96 -11.21 8.44
C ASN A 3 -27.43 -11.36 8.00
N SER A 4 -28.36 -11.15 8.93
CA SER A 4 -29.79 -11.16 8.62
C SER A 4 -30.51 -9.99 9.26
N SER A 5 -31.37 -9.33 8.49
CA SER A 5 -32.25 -8.27 8.99
C SER A 5 -33.67 -8.79 9.09
N VAL A 6 -34.28 -8.59 10.26
CA VAL A 6 -35.63 -9.08 10.57
C VAL A 6 -36.60 -7.90 10.60
N PHE A 7 -37.76 -8.07 9.98
CA PHE A 7 -38.85 -7.11 9.99
C PHE A 7 -40.17 -7.82 10.28
N GLY A 8 -40.96 -7.26 11.20
CA GLY A 8 -42.26 -7.81 11.57
C GLY A 8 -43.40 -7.01 10.93
N LEU A 9 -44.23 -7.67 10.13
CA LEU A 9 -45.55 -7.16 9.78
C LEU A 9 -46.47 -7.29 11.00
N ARG A 10 -47.39 -6.33 11.17
CA ARG A 10 -48.35 -6.33 12.29
C ARG A 10 -49.46 -7.38 12.15
N HIS A 11 -49.59 -7.98 10.96
CA HIS A 11 -50.62 -8.95 10.60
C HIS A 11 -49.98 -10.16 9.93
N GLN A 12 -50.73 -11.26 9.92
CA GLN A 12 -50.35 -12.47 9.20
C GLN A 12 -50.13 -12.16 7.72
N ALA A 13 -49.20 -12.86 7.09
CA ALA A 13 -48.86 -12.65 5.70
C ALA A 13 -48.52 -13.98 5.02
N ARG A 14 -48.72 -14.05 3.70
CA ARG A 14 -48.50 -15.29 2.94
C ARG A 14 -47.78 -15.10 1.61
N CYS A 15 -47.64 -13.87 1.14
CA CYS A 15 -47.02 -13.57 -0.13
C CYS A 15 -45.85 -12.59 0.03
N LEU A 16 -44.78 -12.89 -0.71
CA LEU A 16 -43.55 -12.14 -0.78
C LEU A 16 -43.10 -12.14 -2.24
N ALA A 17 -42.63 -11.01 -2.74
CA ALA A 17 -42.09 -10.91 -4.10
C ALA A 17 -40.95 -9.89 -4.15
N SER A 18 -39.89 -10.18 -4.90
CA SER A 18 -38.86 -9.18 -5.22
C SER A 18 -39.36 -8.13 -6.21
N VAL A 19 -38.90 -6.90 -6.09
CA VAL A 19 -39.18 -5.84 -7.07
C VAL A 19 -38.28 -6.02 -8.29
N LYS A 20 -38.81 -6.65 -9.35
CA LYS A 20 -38.01 -7.19 -10.47
C LYS A 20 -37.15 -6.14 -11.20
N LYS A 21 -37.65 -4.90 -11.31
CA LYS A 21 -36.94 -3.82 -12.01
C LYS A 21 -35.88 -3.12 -11.14
N SER A 22 -35.89 -3.34 -9.84
CA SER A 22 -34.92 -2.73 -8.91
C SER A 22 -33.61 -3.52 -8.96
N THR A 23 -32.70 -3.13 -9.86
CA THR A 23 -31.41 -3.82 -10.09
C THR A 23 -30.25 -3.19 -9.33
N GLU A 24 -30.45 -2.05 -8.70
CA GLU A 24 -29.41 -1.32 -7.95
C GLU A 24 -29.57 -1.46 -6.43
N THR A 25 -30.80 -1.66 -5.94
CA THR A 25 -31.07 -1.86 -4.51
C THR A 25 -32.00 -3.05 -4.28
N SER A 26 -31.76 -3.80 -3.20
CA SER A 26 -32.52 -4.99 -2.86
C SER A 26 -33.90 -4.62 -2.30
N LYS A 27 -34.95 -4.71 -3.13
CA LYS A 27 -36.33 -4.38 -2.75
C LYS A 27 -37.29 -5.56 -2.79
N PHE A 28 -38.15 -5.66 -1.77
CA PHE A 28 -39.13 -6.73 -1.60
C PHE A 28 -40.51 -6.18 -1.24
N LEU A 29 -41.57 -6.82 -1.73
CA LEU A 29 -42.97 -6.52 -1.41
C LEU A 29 -43.57 -7.68 -0.63
N ALA A 30 -44.21 -7.40 0.50
CA ALA A 30 -44.93 -8.38 1.31
C ALA A 30 -46.38 -7.95 1.53
N GLY A 31 -47.33 -8.89 1.36
CA GLY A 31 -48.76 -8.61 1.49
C GLY A 31 -49.39 -9.31 2.69
N THR A 32 -50.19 -8.58 3.46
CA THR A 32 -50.87 -9.13 4.64
C THR A 32 -52.21 -9.77 4.31
N VAL A 33 -52.61 -10.73 5.15
CA VAL A 33 -53.88 -11.45 5.14
C VAL A 33 -54.45 -11.35 6.55
N GLY A 34 -55.36 -10.40 6.77
CA GLY A 34 -55.93 -10.10 8.08
C GLY A 34 -57.38 -9.64 8.02
N ALA A 35 -58.04 -9.72 9.19
CA ALA A 35 -59.47 -9.40 9.33
C ALA A 35 -59.81 -7.90 9.19
N LYS A 36 -58.83 -7.01 9.36
CA LYS A 36 -58.92 -5.55 9.16
C LYS A 36 -57.53 -5.01 8.84
N GLU A 37 -57.46 -3.84 8.21
CA GLU A 37 -56.22 -3.06 8.02
C GLU A 37 -55.12 -3.82 7.25
N ASN A 38 -55.49 -4.44 6.12
CA ASN A 38 -54.51 -5.08 5.24
C ASN A 38 -53.58 -4.04 4.60
N VAL A 39 -52.33 -4.44 4.36
CA VAL A 39 -51.31 -3.60 3.75
C VAL A 39 -50.46 -4.38 2.75
N VAL A 40 -49.85 -3.65 1.83
CA VAL A 40 -48.66 -4.08 1.08
C VAL A 40 -47.47 -3.31 1.65
N CYS A 41 -46.47 -4.03 2.13
CA CYS A 41 -45.24 -3.45 2.65
C CYS A 41 -44.14 -3.53 1.59
N LEU A 42 -43.55 -2.39 1.24
CA LEU A 42 -42.30 -2.30 0.49
C LEU A 42 -41.14 -2.25 1.47
N LEU A 43 -40.24 -3.21 1.36
CA LEU A 43 -38.99 -3.30 2.11
C LEU A 43 -37.85 -2.96 1.17
N GLU A 44 -37.04 -1.98 1.55
CA GLU A 44 -35.81 -1.63 0.86
C GLU A 44 -34.63 -1.92 1.78
N TYR A 45 -33.80 -2.84 1.33
CA TYR A 45 -32.60 -3.29 2.02
C TYR A 45 -31.38 -2.70 1.34
N ASP A 46 -30.59 -1.98 2.13
CA ASP A 46 -29.29 -1.49 1.73
C ASP A 46 -28.24 -2.55 2.09
N ASP A 47 -27.72 -3.22 1.06
CA ASP A 47 -26.75 -4.30 1.17
C ASP A 47 -25.44 -3.83 1.85
N ASP A 48 -25.06 -2.56 1.71
CA ASP A 48 -23.83 -1.98 2.29
C ASP A 48 -24.01 -1.64 3.78
N SER A 49 -25.08 -0.90 4.10
CA SER A 49 -25.34 -0.46 5.48
C SER A 49 -26.05 -1.51 6.34
N THR A 50 -26.52 -2.61 5.73
CA THR A 50 -27.40 -3.65 6.33
C THR A 50 -28.65 -3.05 6.99
N THR A 51 -29.04 -1.84 6.58
CA THR A 51 -30.23 -1.18 7.10
C THR A 51 -31.43 -1.58 6.26
N LEU A 52 -32.57 -1.69 6.96
CA LEU A 52 -33.84 -2.06 6.35
C LEU A 52 -34.80 -0.90 6.56
N SER A 53 -35.32 -0.37 5.47
CA SER A 53 -36.39 0.63 5.48
C SER A 53 -37.69 0.00 4.97
N SER A 54 -38.82 0.49 5.48
CA SER A 54 -40.14 -0.04 5.16
C SER A 54 -41.12 1.08 4.84
N LEU A 55 -41.87 0.94 3.76
CA LEU A 55 -43.02 1.75 3.42
C LEU A 55 -44.28 0.89 3.40
N MET A 56 -45.37 1.41 3.96
CA MET A 56 -46.64 0.69 4.08
C MET A 56 -47.70 1.33 3.21
N TYR A 57 -48.36 0.51 2.41
CA TYR A 57 -49.46 0.90 1.55
C TYR A 57 -50.76 0.26 2.02
N SER A 58 -51.79 1.07 2.25
CA SER A 58 -53.11 0.57 2.66
C SER A 58 -53.73 -0.29 1.55
N HIS A 59 -54.28 -1.45 1.90
CA HIS A 59 -54.92 -2.37 0.97
C HIS A 59 -56.32 -2.80 1.48
N PRO A 60 -57.38 -2.74 0.65
CA PRO A 60 -58.75 -2.97 1.13
C PRO A 60 -59.06 -4.45 1.43
N ASP A 61 -58.37 -5.37 0.76
CA ASP A 61 -58.64 -6.81 0.74
C ASP A 61 -57.43 -7.62 1.24
N GLU A 62 -57.63 -8.90 1.55
CA GLU A 62 -56.54 -9.82 1.91
C GLU A 62 -55.64 -10.08 0.71
N VAL A 63 -54.32 -9.91 0.86
CA VAL A 63 -53.35 -10.03 -0.24
C VAL A 63 -52.74 -11.44 -0.25
N TRP A 64 -53.13 -12.23 -1.25
CA TRP A 64 -52.75 -13.65 -1.37
C TRP A 64 -51.54 -13.89 -2.27
N ASP A 65 -51.27 -13.00 -3.21
CA ASP A 65 -50.11 -13.06 -4.10
C ASP A 65 -49.72 -11.67 -4.60
N ILE A 66 -48.43 -11.48 -4.90
CA ILE A 66 -47.89 -10.23 -5.45
C ILE A 66 -47.00 -10.55 -6.65
N ALA A 67 -47.18 -9.81 -7.74
CA ALA A 67 -46.31 -9.90 -8.90
C ALA A 67 -45.82 -8.50 -9.30
N SER A 68 -44.52 -8.26 -9.10
CA SER A 68 -43.86 -7.00 -9.51
C SER A 68 -43.69 -6.92 -11.03
N SER A 69 -43.85 -5.71 -11.57
CA SER A 69 -43.58 -5.44 -12.98
C SER A 69 -42.08 -5.58 -13.30
N PRO A 70 -41.72 -6.27 -14.38
CA PRO A 70 -40.33 -6.39 -14.84
C PRO A 70 -39.82 -5.13 -15.56
N SER A 71 -40.71 -4.21 -15.96
CA SER A 71 -40.35 -3.02 -16.74
C SER A 71 -40.42 -1.71 -15.95
N ASP A 72 -41.14 -1.71 -14.83
CA ASP A 72 -41.40 -0.51 -14.05
C ASP A 72 -41.36 -0.87 -12.56
N GLU A 73 -40.61 -0.09 -11.78
CA GLU A 73 -40.44 -0.33 -10.35
C GLU A 73 -41.69 0.07 -9.55
N ASP A 74 -42.47 1.03 -10.03
CA ASP A 74 -43.65 1.59 -9.35
C ASP A 74 -44.94 0.80 -9.59
N LEU A 75 -44.88 -0.21 -10.46
CA LEU A 75 -46.02 -1.03 -10.83
C LEU A 75 -45.93 -2.45 -10.29
N PHE A 76 -47.01 -2.91 -9.68
CA PHE A 76 -47.17 -4.31 -9.26
C PHE A 76 -48.63 -4.71 -9.25
N PHE A 77 -48.88 -6.01 -9.37
CA PHE A 77 -50.20 -6.59 -9.18
C PHE A 77 -50.34 -7.23 -7.81
N THR A 78 -51.54 -7.16 -7.25
CA THR A 78 -51.96 -8.02 -6.14
C THR A 78 -53.07 -8.96 -6.59
N CYS A 79 -53.00 -10.23 -6.18
CA CYS A 79 -54.17 -11.12 -6.17
C CYS A 79 -54.75 -11.08 -4.77
N HIS A 80 -56.03 -10.69 -4.66
CA HIS A 80 -56.62 -10.39 -3.38
C HIS A 80 -58.09 -10.83 -3.29
N SER A 81 -58.59 -10.98 -2.07
CA SER A 81 -59.98 -11.33 -1.83
C SER A 81 -60.57 -10.58 -0.63
N PRO A 82 -61.89 -10.31 -0.64
CA PRO A 82 -62.54 -9.68 0.50
C PRO A 82 -62.45 -10.53 1.77
N VAL A 83 -62.13 -9.87 2.89
CA VAL A 83 -61.89 -10.45 4.21
C VAL A 83 -62.99 -11.41 4.73
N SER A 84 -64.24 -11.17 4.35
CA SER A 84 -65.41 -11.97 4.75
C SER A 84 -66.15 -12.58 3.55
N GLY A 85 -65.51 -12.58 2.38
CA GLY A 85 -66.11 -12.95 1.11
C GLY A 85 -65.97 -14.43 0.74
N ASN A 86 -66.82 -14.90 -0.18
CA ASN A 86 -66.63 -16.17 -0.86
C ASN A 86 -65.29 -16.13 -1.63
N PRO A 87 -64.35 -17.08 -1.45
CA PRO A 87 -63.08 -17.14 -2.18
C PRO A 87 -63.23 -17.24 -3.71
N MET A 88 -64.46 -17.44 -4.21
CA MET A 88 -64.81 -17.33 -5.63
C MET A 88 -64.76 -15.88 -6.16
N LYS A 89 -64.75 -14.84 -5.30
CA LYS A 89 -64.70 -13.42 -5.68
C LYS A 89 -63.28 -12.82 -5.67
N SER A 90 -62.23 -13.63 -5.82
CA SER A 90 -60.87 -13.10 -5.88
C SER A 90 -60.65 -12.24 -7.11
N LYS A 91 -59.87 -11.17 -6.95
CA LYS A 91 -59.54 -10.20 -7.99
C LYS A 91 -58.03 -10.12 -8.18
N ALA A 92 -57.60 -9.68 -9.36
CA ALA A 92 -56.23 -9.23 -9.59
C ALA A 92 -56.24 -7.76 -9.97
N THR A 93 -55.54 -6.91 -9.22
CA THR A 93 -55.50 -5.46 -9.47
C THR A 93 -54.08 -5.01 -9.73
N LEU A 94 -53.87 -4.23 -10.80
CA LEU A 94 -52.62 -3.50 -11.08
C LEU A 94 -52.64 -2.20 -10.30
N TRP A 95 -51.60 -1.97 -9.52
CA TRP A 95 -51.42 -0.80 -8.69
C TRP A 95 -50.22 0.02 -9.14
N HIS A 96 -50.33 1.32 -8.95
CA HIS A 96 -49.22 2.27 -9.00
C HIS A 96 -48.97 2.82 -7.60
N LYS A 97 -47.70 2.79 -7.14
CA LYS A 97 -47.30 3.37 -5.86
C LYS A 97 -46.93 4.85 -6.03
N SER A 98 -47.51 5.74 -5.24
CA SER A 98 -47.24 7.19 -5.30
C SER A 98 -46.07 7.57 -4.37
N ASN A 99 -45.15 8.43 -4.84
CA ASN A 99 -43.96 8.87 -4.09
C ASN A 99 -44.16 10.14 -3.23
N GLU A 100 -45.40 10.52 -2.90
CA GLU A 100 -45.65 11.73 -2.10
C GLU A 100 -45.39 11.49 -0.61
N SER A 101 -44.56 12.34 -0.01
CA SER A 101 -44.21 12.32 1.41
C SER A 101 -45.39 12.84 2.25
N ILE A 102 -46.03 11.94 3.02
CA ILE A 102 -47.10 12.31 3.96
C ILE A 102 -46.63 12.01 5.39
N GLU A 103 -46.87 12.94 6.31
CA GLU A 103 -46.48 12.86 7.73
C GLU A 103 -47.16 11.73 8.55
N ASN A 104 -48.12 11.00 7.96
CA ASN A 104 -48.96 9.99 8.62
C ASN A 104 -48.76 8.56 8.08
N GLY A 105 -47.53 8.06 8.01
CA GLY A 105 -47.16 6.63 8.15
C GLY A 105 -47.73 5.54 7.19
N GLN A 106 -48.76 5.79 6.39
CA GLN A 106 -49.34 4.88 5.40
C GLN A 106 -49.67 5.67 4.12
N GLN A 107 -49.33 5.11 2.97
CA GLN A 107 -49.61 5.68 1.65
C GLN A 107 -50.77 4.94 0.98
N ASP A 108 -51.47 5.63 0.06
CA ASP A 108 -52.55 5.03 -0.72
C ASP A 108 -52.01 4.43 -2.03
N LEU A 109 -52.64 3.35 -2.49
CA LEU A 109 -52.37 2.75 -3.80
C LEU A 109 -53.36 3.25 -4.84
N THR A 110 -52.87 3.58 -6.03
CA THR A 110 -53.74 3.94 -7.16
C THR A 110 -54.02 2.70 -8.00
N ALA A 111 -55.28 2.25 -8.03
CA ALA A 111 -55.70 1.14 -8.87
C ALA A 111 -55.78 1.58 -10.34
N LEU A 112 -54.99 0.94 -11.22
CA LEU A 112 -54.98 1.22 -12.66
C LEU A 112 -55.92 0.29 -13.44
N MET A 113 -55.98 -0.99 -13.06
CA MET A 113 -56.77 -2.02 -13.74
C MET A 113 -57.16 -3.10 -12.74
N THR A 114 -58.40 -3.61 -12.80
CA THR A 114 -58.83 -4.77 -12.01
C THR A 114 -59.43 -5.84 -12.91
N LEU A 115 -58.98 -7.07 -12.72
CA LEU A 115 -59.45 -8.26 -13.40
C LEU A 115 -60.29 -9.08 -12.42
N GLU A 116 -61.54 -9.33 -12.78
CA GLU A 116 -62.47 -10.14 -11.98
C GLU A 116 -62.69 -11.48 -12.69
N SER A 117 -62.25 -12.57 -12.06
CA SER A 117 -62.47 -13.94 -12.55
C SER A 117 -62.59 -14.90 -11.38
N GLU A 118 -63.39 -15.96 -11.52
CA GLU A 118 -63.61 -16.88 -10.42
C GLU A 118 -62.34 -17.61 -9.98
N GLY A 119 -61.93 -17.39 -8.73
CA GLY A 119 -60.86 -18.15 -8.08
C GLY A 119 -59.48 -17.91 -8.69
N ILE A 120 -59.15 -16.67 -9.06
CA ILE A 120 -57.78 -16.19 -9.27
C ILE A 120 -56.95 -16.52 -8.03
N LYS A 121 -55.78 -17.14 -8.23
CA LYS A 121 -54.88 -17.54 -7.15
C LYS A 121 -53.51 -16.87 -7.19
N LYS A 122 -52.96 -16.66 -8.38
CA LYS A 122 -51.60 -16.15 -8.58
C LYS A 122 -51.49 -15.52 -9.97
N LEU A 123 -50.61 -14.54 -10.10
CA LEU A 123 -50.30 -13.87 -11.37
C LEU A 123 -48.88 -14.16 -11.81
N ILE A 124 -48.68 -14.39 -13.12
CA ILE A 124 -47.35 -14.60 -13.71
C ILE A 124 -47.11 -13.53 -14.78
N ILE A 125 -46.15 -12.64 -14.50
CA ILE A 125 -45.76 -11.55 -15.38
C ILE A 125 -44.42 -11.89 -16.04
N HIS A 126 -44.38 -11.84 -17.38
CA HIS A 126 -43.17 -12.04 -18.19
C HIS A 126 -43.08 -11.01 -19.33
N THR A 127 -41.87 -10.53 -19.63
CA THR A 127 -41.58 -9.58 -20.71
C THR A 127 -41.26 -10.30 -22.01
N HIS A 128 -42.05 -10.06 -23.06
CA HIS A 128 -41.80 -10.63 -24.39
C HIS A 128 -40.72 -9.79 -25.13
N PRO A 129 -39.77 -10.40 -25.87
CA PRO A 129 -38.68 -9.66 -26.54
C PRO A 129 -39.11 -8.72 -27.68
N VAL A 130 -40.33 -8.90 -28.21
CA VAL A 130 -40.80 -8.18 -29.42
C VAL A 130 -42.08 -7.37 -29.19
N SER A 131 -42.80 -7.59 -28.09
CA SER A 131 -44.06 -6.89 -27.80
C SER A 131 -44.08 -6.49 -26.34
N HIS A 132 -44.38 -5.24 -26.04
CA HIS A 132 -44.55 -4.75 -24.67
C HIS A 132 -45.51 -5.68 -23.90
N SER A 133 -44.98 -6.38 -22.88
CA SER A 133 -45.63 -7.20 -21.84
C SER A 133 -46.89 -8.03 -22.22
N HIS A 134 -46.74 -9.36 -22.38
CA HIS A 134 -47.86 -10.31 -22.28
C HIS A 134 -47.95 -10.83 -20.84
N ASN A 135 -49.11 -10.74 -20.19
CA ASN A 135 -49.32 -11.16 -18.81
C ASN A 135 -50.18 -12.43 -18.78
N TYR A 136 -49.92 -13.35 -17.85
CA TYR A 136 -50.73 -14.54 -17.68
C TYR A 136 -51.28 -14.59 -16.25
N VAL A 137 -52.60 -14.64 -16.11
CA VAL A 137 -53.29 -14.88 -14.83
C VAL A 137 -53.73 -16.33 -14.82
N TYR A 138 -53.57 -17.06 -13.72
CA TYR A 138 -54.25 -18.35 -13.62
C TYR A 138 -55.24 -18.42 -12.45
N THR A 139 -56.30 -19.16 -12.72
CA THR A 139 -57.40 -19.47 -11.81
C THR A 139 -57.28 -20.95 -11.41
N LYS A 140 -58.07 -21.40 -10.43
CA LYS A 140 -58.10 -22.82 -9.98
C LYS A 140 -58.23 -23.85 -11.12
N LYS A 141 -58.80 -23.48 -12.27
CA LYS A 141 -59.07 -24.41 -13.41
C LYS A 141 -58.53 -23.95 -14.77
N THR A 142 -58.22 -22.66 -14.95
CA THR A 142 -57.94 -22.07 -16.28
C THR A 142 -56.82 -21.05 -16.23
N VAL A 143 -56.11 -20.88 -17.34
CA VAL A 143 -55.12 -19.82 -17.53
C VAL A 143 -55.72 -18.78 -18.48
N LEU A 144 -55.64 -17.53 -18.07
CA LEU A 144 -56.07 -16.37 -18.83
C LEU A 144 -54.83 -15.65 -19.34
N SER A 145 -54.67 -15.54 -20.65
CA SER A 145 -53.71 -14.61 -21.23
C SER A 145 -54.34 -13.22 -21.19
N VAL A 146 -53.64 -12.25 -20.61
CA VAL A 146 -54.08 -10.85 -20.47
C VAL A 146 -53.06 -9.95 -21.13
N ASP A 147 -53.52 -9.22 -22.14
CA ASP A 147 -52.77 -8.11 -22.71
C ASP A 147 -53.12 -6.81 -21.97
N VAL A 148 -52.15 -6.24 -21.27
CA VAL A 148 -52.34 -5.02 -20.47
C VAL A 148 -52.57 -3.79 -21.36
N SER A 149 -52.12 -3.82 -22.61
CA SER A 149 -52.30 -2.71 -23.55
C SER A 149 -53.70 -2.66 -24.17
N SER A 150 -54.37 -3.81 -24.31
CA SER A 150 -55.63 -3.92 -25.04
C SER A 150 -56.82 -4.39 -24.20
N MET A 151 -56.62 -4.70 -22.91
CA MET A 151 -57.64 -5.22 -21.98
C MET A 151 -58.37 -6.48 -22.47
N PHE A 152 -57.79 -7.22 -23.42
CA PHE A 152 -58.33 -8.49 -23.88
C PHE A 152 -57.84 -9.65 -23.01
N SER A 153 -58.77 -10.53 -22.62
CA SER A 153 -58.46 -11.79 -21.96
C SER A 153 -58.85 -12.96 -22.86
N ASN A 154 -57.90 -13.86 -23.13
CA ASN A 154 -58.16 -15.12 -23.81
C ASN A 154 -58.13 -16.27 -22.79
N LYS A 155 -59.26 -16.97 -22.65
CA LYS A 155 -59.39 -18.10 -21.73
C LYS A 155 -58.90 -19.39 -22.37
N MET A 156 -57.88 -19.99 -21.76
CA MET A 156 -57.30 -21.25 -22.19
C MET A 156 -57.39 -22.25 -21.02
N ASN A 157 -58.00 -23.42 -21.26
CA ASN A 157 -58.09 -24.47 -20.26
C ASN A 157 -56.76 -25.25 -20.24
N SER A 158 -56.26 -25.60 -19.05
CA SER A 158 -55.14 -26.54 -18.96
C SER A 158 -55.60 -27.90 -19.50
N PRO A 159 -54.90 -28.47 -20.50
CA PRO A 159 -55.30 -29.75 -21.07
C PRO A 159 -55.02 -30.95 -20.14
N ALA A 160 -54.21 -30.77 -19.08
CA ALA A 160 -53.55 -31.89 -18.40
C ALA A 160 -53.87 -32.03 -16.90
N LEU A 161 -54.25 -30.95 -16.20
CA LEU A 161 -54.44 -30.93 -14.74
C LEU A 161 -55.85 -30.44 -14.35
N GLN A 162 -56.53 -31.19 -13.48
CA GLN A 162 -57.90 -30.87 -13.04
C GLN A 162 -57.98 -29.69 -12.05
N GLN A 163 -56.94 -29.50 -11.23
CA GLN A 163 -56.86 -28.41 -10.27
C GLN A 163 -55.42 -27.90 -10.15
N LEU A 164 -55.22 -26.61 -10.44
CA LEU A 164 -53.91 -25.97 -10.37
C LEU A 164 -53.61 -25.50 -8.94
N GLN A 165 -52.41 -25.82 -8.45
CA GLN A 165 -51.88 -25.33 -7.18
C GLN A 165 -50.87 -24.21 -7.41
N ASN A 166 -49.92 -24.41 -8.31
CA ASN A 166 -48.90 -23.41 -8.62
C ASN A 166 -48.54 -23.45 -10.12
N ALA A 167 -47.95 -22.37 -10.62
CA ALA A 167 -47.42 -22.30 -11.97
C ALA A 167 -46.26 -21.30 -12.06
N VAL A 168 -45.39 -21.53 -13.03
CA VAL A 168 -44.23 -20.68 -13.35
C VAL A 168 -44.02 -20.65 -14.86
N TRP A 169 -43.54 -19.52 -15.37
CA TRP A 169 -43.17 -19.38 -16.77
C TRP A 169 -41.79 -19.99 -17.02
N ASN A 170 -41.67 -20.85 -18.03
CA ASN A 170 -40.36 -21.29 -18.49
C ASN A 170 -39.79 -20.23 -19.43
N LYS A 171 -38.61 -19.66 -19.13
CA LYS A 171 -38.02 -18.64 -20.02
C LYS A 171 -37.24 -19.22 -21.20
N HIS A 172 -36.85 -20.49 -21.14
CA HIS A 172 -36.09 -21.16 -22.22
C HIS A 172 -37.02 -21.67 -23.33
N HIS A 173 -38.21 -22.13 -22.94
CA HIS A 173 -39.23 -22.65 -23.85
C HIS A 173 -40.49 -21.83 -23.67
N ARG A 174 -41.22 -21.49 -24.73
CA ARG A 174 -42.46 -20.70 -24.65
C ARG A 174 -43.63 -21.53 -24.09
N GLU A 175 -43.51 -21.96 -22.84
CA GLU A 175 -44.42 -22.85 -22.15
C GLU A 175 -44.63 -22.45 -20.68
N LEU A 176 -45.78 -22.83 -20.14
CA LEU A 176 -46.09 -22.67 -18.72
C LEU A 176 -45.89 -24.02 -18.02
N VAL A 177 -45.10 -24.03 -16.94
CA VAL A 177 -44.98 -25.20 -16.07
C VAL A 177 -46.01 -25.07 -14.96
N THR A 178 -46.82 -26.10 -14.81
CA THR A 178 -47.98 -26.11 -13.91
C THR A 178 -47.93 -27.34 -13.00
N VAL A 179 -48.34 -27.16 -11.74
CA VAL A 179 -48.44 -28.26 -10.76
C VAL A 179 -49.82 -28.32 -10.15
N GLY A 180 -50.28 -29.53 -9.87
CA GLY A 180 -51.62 -29.80 -9.35
C GLY A 180 -51.75 -31.23 -8.81
N GLY A 181 -52.28 -31.37 -7.59
CA GLY A 181 -52.23 -32.66 -6.89
C GLY A 181 -50.78 -33.15 -6.78
N CYS A 182 -50.52 -34.39 -7.18
CA CYS A 182 -49.18 -35.00 -7.20
C CYS A 182 -48.44 -34.82 -8.54
N ALA A 183 -48.98 -34.02 -9.47
CA ALA A 183 -48.56 -33.99 -10.86
C ALA A 183 -47.91 -32.65 -11.26
N VAL A 184 -46.94 -32.73 -12.18
CA VAL A 184 -46.32 -31.60 -12.87
C VAL A 184 -46.49 -31.75 -14.39
N SER A 185 -46.81 -30.65 -15.08
CA SER A 185 -46.92 -30.62 -16.53
C SER A 185 -46.45 -29.31 -17.14
N GLY A 186 -45.71 -29.41 -18.24
CA GLY A 186 -45.39 -28.30 -19.13
C GLY A 186 -46.46 -28.13 -20.20
N TRP A 187 -46.80 -26.88 -20.51
CA TRP A 187 -47.87 -26.55 -21.45
C TRP A 187 -47.39 -25.50 -22.46
N ASP A 188 -47.21 -25.92 -23.71
CA ASP A 188 -46.81 -25.03 -24.80
C ASP A 188 -48.01 -24.19 -25.23
N LEU A 189 -47.94 -22.88 -24.97
CA LEU A 189 -49.05 -21.96 -25.23
C LEU A 189 -49.29 -21.71 -26.73
N ARG A 190 -48.32 -21.97 -27.60
CA ARG A 190 -48.48 -21.80 -29.05
C ARG A 190 -49.28 -22.94 -29.65
N SER A 191 -49.01 -24.17 -29.19
CA SER A 191 -49.68 -25.37 -29.69
C SER A 191 -50.95 -25.72 -28.91
N GLY A 192 -51.09 -25.18 -27.69
CA GLY A 192 -52.13 -25.55 -26.74
C GLY A 192 -51.98 -26.97 -26.18
N LYS A 193 -50.88 -27.67 -26.47
CA LYS A 193 -50.64 -29.07 -26.07
C LYS A 193 -49.68 -29.17 -24.90
N THR A 194 -49.82 -30.24 -24.13
CA THR A 194 -48.87 -30.63 -23.08
C THR A 194 -47.52 -30.99 -23.71
N SER A 195 -46.45 -30.32 -23.28
CA SER A 195 -45.08 -30.58 -23.75
C SER A 195 -44.43 -31.74 -22.98
N PHE A 196 -44.61 -31.79 -21.66
CA PHE A 196 -44.21 -32.89 -20.80
C PHE A 196 -45.20 -33.06 -19.64
N GLN A 197 -45.28 -34.25 -19.06
CA GLN A 197 -46.12 -34.52 -17.89
C GLN A 197 -45.57 -35.67 -17.05
N LYS A 198 -45.65 -35.50 -15.73
CA LYS A 198 -45.43 -36.56 -14.73
C LYS A 198 -46.58 -36.50 -13.73
N LEU A 199 -47.38 -37.56 -13.67
CA LEU A 199 -48.63 -37.60 -12.87
C LEU A 199 -48.40 -37.93 -11.39
N ASP A 200 -47.28 -38.56 -11.09
CA ASP A 200 -46.85 -39.11 -9.81
C ASP A 200 -45.45 -38.59 -9.46
N ALA A 201 -45.25 -37.27 -9.56
CA ALA A 201 -43.96 -36.66 -9.24
C ALA A 201 -43.70 -36.75 -7.73
N HIS A 202 -44.69 -36.39 -6.91
CA HIS A 202 -44.65 -36.45 -5.45
C HIS A 202 -45.65 -37.47 -4.88
N GLN A 203 -45.44 -37.91 -3.63
CA GLN A 203 -46.39 -38.79 -2.94
C GLN A 203 -47.61 -38.04 -2.40
N SER A 204 -47.51 -36.72 -2.31
CA SER A 204 -48.55 -35.83 -1.83
C SER A 204 -48.63 -34.56 -2.71
N THR A 205 -49.45 -33.60 -2.30
CA THR A 205 -49.72 -32.39 -3.09
C THR A 205 -48.45 -31.56 -3.30
N ILE A 206 -48.18 -31.18 -4.54
CA ILE A 206 -47.10 -30.26 -4.92
C ILE A 206 -47.56 -28.82 -4.67
N ARG A 207 -46.74 -28.05 -3.97
CA ARG A 207 -46.98 -26.63 -3.64
C ARG A 207 -46.01 -25.69 -4.34
N ALA A 208 -44.75 -26.07 -4.44
CA ALA A 208 -43.70 -25.26 -5.03
C ALA A 208 -43.33 -25.77 -6.41
N VAL A 209 -43.10 -24.84 -7.34
CA VAL A 209 -42.49 -25.13 -8.65
C VAL A 209 -41.69 -23.93 -9.12
N ASP A 210 -40.48 -24.18 -9.60
CA ASP A 210 -39.65 -23.17 -10.25
C ASP A 210 -38.81 -23.80 -11.37
N CYS A 211 -38.46 -22.99 -12.38
CA CYS A 211 -37.63 -23.43 -13.50
C CYS A 211 -36.21 -22.91 -13.30
N ASN A 212 -35.19 -23.73 -13.62
CA ASN A 212 -33.83 -23.26 -13.63
C ASN A 212 -33.71 -22.11 -14.65
N PRO A 213 -33.17 -20.95 -14.25
CA PRO A 213 -33.05 -19.79 -15.13
C PRO A 213 -31.89 -19.91 -16.13
N ASN A 214 -30.81 -20.62 -15.87
CA ASN A 214 -29.65 -20.58 -16.76
C ASN A 214 -29.44 -21.90 -17.51
N LYS A 215 -30.08 -22.99 -17.06
CA LYS A 215 -30.05 -24.31 -17.72
C LYS A 215 -31.44 -24.74 -18.21
N PRO A 216 -31.63 -24.90 -19.54
CA PRO A 216 -32.89 -25.40 -20.09
C PRO A 216 -33.28 -26.78 -19.55
N HIS A 217 -34.59 -27.06 -19.55
CA HIS A 217 -35.21 -28.33 -19.15
C HIS A 217 -35.08 -28.72 -17.67
N HIS A 218 -34.37 -27.96 -16.83
CA HIS A 218 -34.26 -28.27 -15.41
C HIS A 218 -35.29 -27.50 -14.61
N LEU A 219 -35.97 -28.17 -13.68
CA LEU A 219 -36.98 -27.57 -12.81
C LEU A 219 -36.96 -28.21 -11.43
N VAL A 220 -37.48 -27.49 -10.44
CA VAL A 220 -37.65 -27.97 -9.06
C VAL A 220 -39.14 -28.02 -8.72
N THR A 221 -39.54 -29.06 -8.00
CA THR A 221 -40.87 -29.19 -7.39
C THR A 221 -40.74 -29.44 -5.89
N GLY A 222 -41.65 -28.90 -5.08
CA GLY A 222 -41.70 -29.13 -3.63
C GLY A 222 -43.11 -29.44 -3.17
N GLY A 223 -43.27 -30.40 -2.24
CA GLY A 223 -44.56 -30.95 -1.87
C GLY A 223 -44.82 -31.16 -0.38
N ASP A 224 -46.04 -31.63 -0.11
CA ASP A 224 -46.54 -32.02 1.22
C ASP A 224 -45.90 -33.30 1.77
N ASP A 225 -45.12 -34.01 0.94
CA ASP A 225 -44.32 -35.16 1.34
C ASP A 225 -42.96 -34.77 1.96
N ALA A 226 -42.77 -33.48 2.26
CA ALA A 226 -41.54 -32.89 2.79
C ALA A 226 -40.32 -33.02 1.87
N LEU A 227 -40.54 -33.28 0.58
CA LEU A 227 -39.48 -33.41 -0.41
C LEU A 227 -39.44 -32.19 -1.33
N ALA A 228 -38.23 -31.81 -1.73
CA ALA A 228 -37.99 -31.05 -2.93
C ALA A 228 -37.25 -31.92 -3.95
N GLN A 229 -37.70 -31.91 -5.21
CA GLN A 229 -37.20 -32.79 -6.26
C GLN A 229 -36.81 -31.97 -7.47
N LEU A 230 -35.59 -32.19 -7.97
CA LEU A 230 -35.10 -31.58 -9.19
C LEU A 230 -35.24 -32.55 -10.35
N TRP A 231 -35.77 -32.06 -11.46
CA TRP A 231 -36.14 -32.87 -12.62
C TRP A 231 -35.46 -32.34 -13.88
N ASP A 232 -35.09 -33.25 -14.77
CA ASP A 232 -34.90 -32.94 -16.18
C ASP A 232 -36.22 -33.24 -16.91
N ALA A 233 -36.85 -32.21 -17.46
CA ALA A 233 -38.12 -32.29 -18.17
C ALA A 233 -38.07 -33.23 -19.40
N ARG A 234 -36.87 -33.56 -19.90
CA ARG A 234 -36.67 -34.53 -20.98
C ARG A 234 -36.68 -35.97 -20.47
N GLN A 235 -36.40 -36.19 -19.19
CA GLN A 235 -36.32 -37.51 -18.55
C GLN A 235 -36.98 -37.53 -17.16
N LEU A 236 -38.30 -37.71 -17.14
CA LEU A 236 -39.12 -37.66 -15.92
C LEU A 236 -39.29 -39.01 -15.19
N THR A 237 -38.47 -40.01 -15.51
CA THR A 237 -38.57 -41.35 -14.88
C THR A 237 -38.20 -41.33 -13.41
N LYS A 238 -37.21 -40.52 -13.03
CA LYS A 238 -36.75 -40.31 -11.65
C LYS A 238 -36.21 -38.87 -11.52
N PRO A 239 -36.26 -38.26 -10.32
CA PRO A 239 -35.61 -36.97 -10.11
C PRO A 239 -34.09 -37.10 -10.25
N VAL A 240 -33.45 -36.02 -10.70
CA VAL A 240 -31.99 -35.89 -10.78
C VAL A 240 -31.40 -35.75 -9.38
N ILE A 241 -32.00 -34.88 -8.56
CA ILE A 241 -31.65 -34.68 -7.15
C ILE A 241 -32.94 -34.78 -6.31
N MET A 242 -32.84 -35.42 -5.15
CA MET A 242 -33.91 -35.51 -4.16
C MET A 242 -33.44 -34.92 -2.83
N ILE A 243 -33.97 -33.75 -2.49
CA ILE A 243 -33.69 -32.99 -1.27
C ILE A 243 -34.64 -33.47 -0.18
N LYS A 244 -34.08 -33.89 0.97
CA LYS A 244 -34.78 -34.56 2.09
C LYS A 244 -34.61 -33.84 3.43
N GLU A 245 -33.97 -32.67 3.41
CA GLU A 245 -33.58 -31.90 4.58
C GLU A 245 -34.79 -31.27 5.28
N ASN A 246 -35.86 -30.98 4.53
CA ASN A 246 -37.11 -30.45 5.08
C ASN A 246 -37.83 -31.55 5.88
N SER A 247 -38.38 -31.18 7.04
CA SER A 247 -39.09 -32.12 7.94
C SER A 247 -40.62 -32.01 7.84
N HIS A 248 -41.13 -31.00 7.12
CA HIS A 248 -42.55 -30.79 6.85
C HIS A 248 -42.77 -30.26 5.42
N TRP A 249 -44.00 -29.88 5.08
CA TRP A 249 -44.40 -29.39 3.76
C TRP A 249 -43.52 -28.26 3.25
N VAL A 250 -43.01 -28.42 2.03
CA VAL A 250 -42.24 -27.43 1.29
C VAL A 250 -43.20 -26.44 0.64
N TRP A 251 -43.22 -25.19 1.09
CA TRP A 251 -44.13 -24.15 0.60
C TRP A 251 -43.61 -23.43 -0.65
N SER A 252 -42.32 -23.16 -0.68
CA SER A 252 -41.67 -22.45 -1.79
C SER A 252 -40.30 -23.04 -2.09
N ALA A 253 -39.92 -22.98 -3.35
CA ALA A 253 -38.60 -23.33 -3.85
C ALA A 253 -38.23 -22.32 -4.94
N ALA A 254 -37.02 -21.79 -4.90
CA ALA A 254 -36.60 -20.72 -5.80
C ALA A 254 -35.13 -20.88 -6.22
N PHE A 255 -34.89 -21.05 -7.51
CA PHE A 255 -33.55 -20.97 -8.07
C PHE A 255 -33.04 -19.54 -7.99
N ASN A 256 -31.74 -19.40 -7.75
CA ASN A 256 -31.10 -18.11 -7.85
C ASN A 256 -31.07 -17.67 -9.33
N PRO A 257 -31.55 -16.45 -9.66
CA PRO A 257 -31.66 -15.98 -11.04
C PRO A 257 -30.29 -15.76 -11.71
N LEU A 258 -29.24 -15.51 -10.93
CA LEU A 258 -27.88 -15.20 -11.41
C LEU A 258 -26.94 -16.40 -11.27
N GLN A 259 -26.97 -17.10 -10.15
CA GLN A 259 -26.09 -18.23 -9.80
C GLN A 259 -26.91 -19.52 -9.65
N ASP A 260 -27.28 -20.17 -10.76
CA ASP A 260 -28.29 -21.24 -10.82
C ASP A 260 -27.89 -22.56 -10.13
N GLN A 261 -26.68 -22.65 -9.58
CA GLN A 261 -26.26 -23.67 -8.62
C GLN A 261 -26.84 -23.46 -7.22
N LEU A 262 -27.38 -22.29 -6.90
CA LEU A 262 -28.00 -22.01 -5.60
C LEU A 262 -29.52 -22.16 -5.65
N LEU A 263 -30.07 -22.91 -4.70
CA LEU A 263 -31.50 -23.17 -4.57
C LEU A 263 -31.97 -22.91 -3.14
N LEU A 264 -33.04 -22.13 -2.98
CA LEU A 264 -33.74 -21.98 -1.69
C LEU A 264 -34.92 -22.91 -1.62
N THR A 265 -35.18 -23.48 -0.43
CA THR A 265 -36.44 -24.13 -0.08
C THR A 265 -36.95 -23.61 1.25
N SER A 266 -38.26 -23.35 1.35
CA SER A 266 -38.92 -22.95 2.61
C SER A 266 -39.96 -23.98 3.04
N SER A 267 -40.06 -24.21 4.34
CA SER A 267 -40.88 -25.29 4.90
C SER A 267 -41.74 -24.85 6.08
N SER A 268 -42.74 -25.66 6.39
CA SER A 268 -43.63 -25.43 7.53
C SER A 268 -42.96 -25.68 8.88
N ASP A 269 -41.79 -26.32 8.88
CA ASP A 269 -40.94 -26.57 10.05
C ASP A 269 -40.17 -25.33 10.54
N ALA A 270 -40.54 -24.16 10.02
CA ALA A 270 -39.95 -22.87 10.31
C ALA A 270 -38.52 -22.68 9.77
N LEU A 271 -38.05 -23.56 8.88
CA LEU A 271 -36.73 -23.46 8.29
C LEU A 271 -36.77 -22.95 6.84
N VAL A 272 -35.68 -22.24 6.49
CA VAL A 272 -35.27 -22.02 5.10
C VAL A 272 -33.95 -22.73 4.90
N HIS A 273 -33.86 -23.54 3.86
CA HIS A 273 -32.62 -24.22 3.49
C HIS A 273 -32.06 -23.62 2.20
N LEU A 274 -30.75 -23.43 2.18
CA LEU A 274 -29.98 -23.08 1.00
C LEU A 274 -29.18 -24.31 0.57
N HIS A 275 -29.32 -24.68 -0.70
CA HIS A 275 -28.71 -25.87 -1.29
C HIS A 275 -27.80 -25.50 -2.45
N ASN A 276 -26.69 -26.23 -2.59
CA ASN A 276 -25.91 -26.29 -3.80
C ASN A 276 -26.47 -27.42 -4.68
N VAL A 277 -26.80 -27.11 -5.92
CA VAL A 277 -27.35 -28.03 -6.94
C VAL A 277 -26.52 -27.97 -8.22
N TYR A 278 -25.19 -27.96 -8.06
CA TYR A 278 -24.20 -27.87 -9.13
C TYR A 278 -24.47 -28.82 -10.31
N SER A 279 -24.84 -30.07 -10.10
CA SER A 279 -25.02 -31.05 -11.20
C SER A 279 -26.11 -30.65 -12.20
N VAL A 280 -27.08 -29.86 -11.76
CA VAL A 280 -28.19 -29.35 -12.58
C VAL A 280 -28.06 -27.86 -12.89
N SER A 281 -26.91 -27.25 -12.61
CA SER A 281 -26.61 -25.86 -12.95
C SER A 281 -25.90 -25.72 -14.29
N SER A 282 -25.89 -24.50 -14.81
CA SER A 282 -25.16 -24.12 -16.02
C SER A 282 -23.64 -24.29 -15.87
N ALA A 283 -23.11 -24.16 -14.66
CA ALA A 283 -21.68 -24.31 -14.36
C ALA A 283 -21.14 -25.75 -14.57
N ALA A 284 -22.00 -26.77 -14.55
CA ALA A 284 -21.59 -28.14 -14.81
C ALA A 284 -21.34 -28.46 -16.30
N ASN A 285 -21.74 -27.57 -17.23
CA ASN A 285 -21.63 -27.79 -18.68
C ASN A 285 -20.36 -27.19 -19.30
N VAL A 286 -19.47 -26.58 -18.52
CA VAL A 286 -18.19 -26.08 -19.02
C VAL A 286 -17.28 -27.30 -19.24
N GLU A 287 -17.06 -27.66 -20.51
CA GLU A 287 -16.04 -28.63 -20.89
C GLU A 287 -14.67 -27.99 -20.63
N ASP A 288 -13.95 -28.47 -19.61
CA ASP A 288 -12.56 -28.09 -19.36
C ASP A 288 -11.71 -28.60 -20.52
N ASP A 289 -11.49 -27.76 -21.54
CA ASP A 289 -10.59 -28.04 -22.67
C ASP A 289 -9.09 -28.03 -22.27
N ASP A 290 -8.77 -27.79 -21.00
CA ASP A 290 -7.41 -27.82 -20.46
C ASP A 290 -7.20 -29.07 -19.58
N GLU A 291 -6.45 -30.05 -20.10
CA GLU A 291 -6.13 -31.34 -19.44
C GLU A 291 -5.24 -31.25 -18.17
N GLU A 292 -4.98 -30.07 -17.61
CA GLU A 292 -4.11 -29.91 -16.44
C GLU A 292 -4.84 -29.30 -15.23
N GLU A 293 -5.58 -30.15 -14.52
CA GLU A 293 -5.53 -30.32 -13.04
C GLU A 293 -6.77 -31.10 -12.56
N ARG A 294 -6.55 -32.19 -11.83
CA ARG A 294 -7.63 -32.94 -11.15
C ARG A 294 -8.22 -32.08 -10.02
N ARG A 295 -9.15 -31.18 -10.35
CA ARG A 295 -9.95 -30.42 -9.38
C ARG A 295 -11.17 -31.24 -8.96
N GLU A 296 -11.46 -31.28 -7.66
CA GLU A 296 -12.72 -31.87 -7.18
C GLU A 296 -13.87 -30.89 -7.49
N LYS A 297 -14.80 -31.31 -8.36
CA LYS A 297 -15.97 -30.50 -8.71
C LYS A 297 -16.89 -30.31 -7.48
N PRO A 298 -17.54 -29.13 -7.32
CA PRO A 298 -18.53 -28.93 -6.27
C PRO A 298 -19.60 -30.02 -6.28
N LYS A 299 -20.02 -30.45 -5.09
CA LYS A 299 -21.02 -31.52 -4.92
C LYS A 299 -22.36 -30.91 -4.57
N ASP A 300 -23.43 -31.55 -5.04
CA ASP A 300 -24.78 -31.22 -4.62
C ASP A 300 -24.95 -31.48 -3.12
N GLY A 301 -25.70 -30.61 -2.43
CA GLY A 301 -26.00 -30.80 -1.01
C GLY A 301 -26.50 -29.53 -0.31
N LEU A 302 -26.84 -29.68 0.97
CA LEU A 302 -27.21 -28.58 1.85
C LEU A 302 -25.98 -27.71 2.15
N ILE A 303 -26.08 -26.40 1.86
CA ILE A 303 -25.08 -25.40 2.26
C ILE A 303 -25.37 -24.99 3.71
N CYS A 304 -26.56 -24.48 3.98
CA CYS A 304 -26.95 -24.02 5.31
C CYS A 304 -28.46 -24.01 5.53
N SER A 305 -28.85 -23.95 6.81
CA SER A 305 -30.25 -23.83 7.24
C SER A 305 -30.40 -22.56 8.07
N TYR A 306 -31.44 -21.79 7.79
CA TYR A 306 -31.80 -20.56 8.49
C TYR A 306 -33.01 -20.85 9.38
N ASP A 307 -32.83 -20.69 10.68
CA ASP A 307 -33.78 -21.04 11.76
C ASP A 307 -34.37 -19.80 12.44
N GLN A 308 -34.37 -18.67 11.74
CA GLN A 308 -34.77 -17.37 12.29
C GLN A 308 -36.29 -17.18 12.38
N HIS A 309 -37.08 -18.10 11.83
CA HIS A 309 -38.54 -18.06 11.89
C HIS A 309 -39.05 -18.91 13.05
N GLU A 310 -40.18 -18.50 13.63
CA GLU A 310 -40.82 -19.18 14.76
C GLU A 310 -42.03 -20.02 14.31
N ASP A 311 -42.42 -19.91 13.04
CA ASP A 311 -43.55 -20.59 12.43
C ASP A 311 -43.30 -20.88 10.95
N SER A 312 -44.29 -21.48 10.29
CA SER A 312 -44.21 -21.92 8.89
C SER A 312 -43.79 -20.81 7.91
N VAL A 313 -42.74 -21.09 7.13
CA VAL A 313 -42.20 -20.17 6.13
C VAL A 313 -42.89 -20.41 4.78
N TYR A 314 -43.79 -19.51 4.41
CA TYR A 314 -44.64 -19.63 3.23
C TYR A 314 -43.94 -19.25 1.92
N ASN A 315 -42.95 -18.37 1.97
CA ASN A 315 -42.36 -17.84 0.75
C ASN A 315 -40.88 -17.47 0.91
N VAL A 316 -40.11 -17.64 -0.17
CA VAL A 316 -38.72 -17.21 -0.32
C VAL A 316 -38.54 -16.62 -1.72
N THR A 317 -37.74 -15.56 -1.83
CA THR A 317 -37.42 -14.92 -3.10
C THR A 317 -36.01 -14.34 -3.07
N TRP A 318 -35.30 -14.43 -4.19
CA TRP A 318 -33.99 -13.81 -4.38
C TRP A 318 -34.09 -12.33 -4.69
N SER A 319 -33.07 -11.56 -4.33
CA SER A 319 -32.90 -10.19 -4.80
C SER A 319 -32.50 -10.20 -6.29
N PRO A 320 -33.07 -9.32 -7.12
CA PRO A 320 -32.60 -9.08 -8.48
C PRO A 320 -31.40 -8.12 -8.53
N ALA A 321 -31.11 -7.38 -7.45
CA ALA A 321 -30.00 -6.44 -7.37
C ALA A 321 -28.69 -7.10 -6.90
N ASP A 322 -28.78 -8.07 -5.97
CA ASP A 322 -27.64 -8.82 -5.46
C ASP A 322 -27.89 -10.33 -5.56
N ALA A 323 -26.98 -11.05 -6.22
CA ALA A 323 -27.03 -12.51 -6.35
C ALA A 323 -26.99 -13.23 -4.99
N TRP A 324 -26.56 -12.55 -3.94
CA TRP A 324 -26.30 -13.18 -2.66
C TRP A 324 -27.28 -12.80 -1.55
N THR A 325 -28.26 -11.95 -1.84
CA THR A 325 -29.29 -11.52 -0.89
C THR A 325 -30.62 -12.17 -1.26
N PHE A 326 -31.35 -12.65 -0.27
CA PHE A 326 -32.71 -13.18 -0.43
C PHE A 326 -33.59 -12.82 0.76
N ALA A 327 -34.90 -12.89 0.56
CA ALA A 327 -35.89 -12.65 1.60
C ALA A 327 -36.76 -13.89 1.81
N SER A 328 -37.24 -14.07 3.02
CA SER A 328 -38.13 -15.15 3.44
C SER A 328 -39.26 -14.61 4.31
N LEU A 329 -40.45 -15.18 4.22
CA LEU A 329 -41.66 -14.73 4.92
C LEU A 329 -42.36 -15.88 5.66
N SER A 330 -42.64 -15.63 6.93
CA SER A 330 -43.37 -16.50 7.85
C SER A 330 -44.86 -16.16 7.93
N TYR A 331 -45.67 -17.09 8.46
CA TYR A 331 -47.12 -16.90 8.62
C TYR A 331 -47.50 -15.71 9.48
N SER A 332 -46.80 -15.52 10.61
CA SER A 332 -47.05 -14.41 11.54
C SER A 332 -46.71 -13.04 10.97
N GLY A 333 -46.15 -12.99 9.75
CA GLY A 333 -45.75 -11.74 9.11
C GLY A 333 -44.28 -11.39 9.35
N ARG A 334 -43.47 -12.32 9.84
CA ARG A 334 -42.03 -12.11 10.01
C ARG A 334 -41.32 -12.24 8.67
N VAL A 335 -40.71 -11.16 8.20
CA VAL A 335 -39.83 -11.13 7.04
C VAL A 335 -38.38 -11.18 7.52
N VAL A 336 -37.59 -12.08 6.95
CA VAL A 336 -36.16 -12.17 7.21
C VAL A 336 -35.41 -12.03 5.90
N ILE A 337 -34.56 -11.01 5.81
CA ILE A 337 -33.63 -10.80 4.71
C ILE A 337 -32.29 -11.38 5.12
N SER A 338 -31.78 -12.31 4.34
CA SER A 338 -30.58 -13.10 4.65
C SER A 338 -29.63 -13.09 3.47
N GLN A 339 -28.35 -13.32 3.76
CA GLN A 339 -27.30 -13.44 2.76
C GLN A 339 -26.73 -14.86 2.68
N VAL A 340 -26.30 -15.25 1.47
CA VAL A 340 -25.56 -16.48 1.20
C VAL A 340 -24.23 -16.47 1.97
N PRO A 341 -23.83 -17.61 2.60
CA PRO A 341 -22.53 -17.70 3.29
C PRO A 341 -21.35 -17.33 2.39
N LEU A 342 -20.36 -16.66 2.98
CA LEU A 342 -19.20 -16.16 2.24
C LEU A 342 -18.30 -17.25 1.65
N GLU A 343 -18.35 -18.47 2.19
CA GLU A 343 -17.62 -19.62 1.66
C GLU A 343 -18.11 -20.02 0.25
N GLU A 344 -19.40 -19.84 -0.04
CA GLU A 344 -19.95 -20.01 -1.38
C GLU A 344 -19.72 -18.76 -2.26
N LYS A 345 -19.35 -17.63 -1.66
CA LYS A 345 -19.03 -16.37 -2.38
C LYS A 345 -17.56 -16.31 -2.83
N PHE A 346 -16.64 -16.96 -2.11
CA PHE A 346 -15.19 -16.80 -2.28
C PHE A 346 -14.42 -18.11 -2.08
N ASP A 347 -13.93 -18.73 -3.15
CA ASP A 347 -12.95 -19.82 -3.05
C ASP A 347 -11.57 -19.25 -2.69
N THR A 348 -11.00 -19.70 -1.57
CA THR A 348 -9.67 -19.25 -1.09
C THR A 348 -8.52 -19.65 -2.02
N ASN A 349 -8.69 -20.68 -2.86
CA ASN A 349 -7.69 -21.09 -3.85
C ASN A 349 -7.61 -20.11 -5.03
N GLU A 350 -8.64 -19.29 -5.22
CA GLU A 350 -8.67 -18.27 -6.25
C GLU A 350 -7.94 -16.99 -5.85
N TRP A 351 -7.32 -16.93 -4.66
CA TRP A 351 -6.57 -15.76 -4.19
C TRP A 351 -5.08 -16.04 -4.06
N CYS A 352 -4.25 -15.26 -4.77
CA CYS A 352 -2.79 -15.38 -4.70
C CYS A 352 -2.16 -14.20 -3.96
N TYR A 353 -1.10 -14.44 -3.19
CA TYR A 353 -0.34 -13.39 -2.51
C TYR A 353 0.33 -12.43 -3.52
N VAL A 354 0.20 -11.11 -3.30
CA VAL A 354 0.83 -10.07 -4.13
C VAL A 354 1.91 -9.32 -3.35
N GLY A 355 1.59 -8.90 -2.12
CA GLY A 355 2.49 -8.08 -1.34
C GLY A 355 1.92 -7.72 0.03
N GLU A 356 2.77 -7.17 0.89
CA GLU A 356 2.35 -6.76 2.24
C GLU A 356 3.11 -5.56 2.80
N GLY A 357 2.37 -4.72 3.52
CA GLY A 357 2.90 -3.62 4.32
C GLY A 357 3.17 -4.05 5.76
N ASN A 358 3.28 -3.11 6.70
CA ASN A 358 3.38 -3.47 8.13
C ASN A 358 2.02 -3.90 8.72
N ALA A 359 0.92 -3.37 8.19
CA ALA A 359 -0.42 -3.54 8.76
C ALA A 359 -1.39 -4.34 7.86
N ASN A 360 -1.09 -4.47 6.57
CA ASN A 360 -2.00 -5.05 5.59
C ASN A 360 -1.28 -6.09 4.73
N ILE A 361 -2.03 -7.11 4.30
CA ILE A 361 -1.66 -8.09 3.27
C ILE A 361 -2.60 -7.88 2.09
N VAL A 362 -2.07 -7.96 0.87
CA VAL A 362 -2.82 -7.81 -0.37
C VAL A 362 -2.73 -9.11 -1.17
N MET A 363 -3.89 -9.64 -1.55
CA MET A 363 -4.01 -10.81 -2.44
C MET A 363 -4.76 -10.43 -3.70
N ARG A 364 -4.40 -11.04 -4.83
CA ARG A 364 -5.05 -10.86 -6.12
C ARG A 364 -6.03 -11.99 -6.35
N TYR A 365 -7.18 -11.65 -6.93
CA TYR A 365 -8.12 -12.65 -7.43
C TYR A 365 -7.64 -13.24 -8.76
N THR A 366 -7.67 -14.55 -8.87
CA THR A 366 -7.19 -15.36 -10.01
C THR A 366 -8.23 -16.35 -10.51
N GLY A 367 -9.41 -16.39 -9.91
CA GLY A 367 -10.52 -17.24 -10.31
C GLY A 367 -11.33 -16.72 -11.50
N SER A 368 -12.44 -17.39 -11.78
CA SER A 368 -13.29 -17.12 -12.96
C SER A 368 -14.42 -16.11 -12.71
N GLU A 369 -14.69 -15.72 -11.46
CA GLU A 369 -15.79 -14.82 -11.11
C GLU A 369 -15.62 -13.43 -11.71
N GLN A 370 -16.58 -12.99 -12.53
CA GLN A 370 -16.46 -11.76 -13.31
C GLN A 370 -16.42 -10.51 -12.41
N ASN A 371 -17.15 -10.52 -11.29
CA ASN A 371 -17.21 -9.39 -10.37
C ASN A 371 -15.90 -9.17 -9.59
N LEU A 372 -15.11 -10.24 -9.42
CA LEU A 372 -13.83 -10.22 -8.69
C LEU A 372 -12.62 -10.12 -9.64
N LYS A 373 -12.84 -10.35 -10.94
CA LYS A 373 -11.79 -10.24 -11.95
C LYS A 373 -11.14 -8.86 -11.95
N GLY A 374 -9.81 -8.83 -11.86
CA GLY A 374 -9.04 -7.59 -11.78
C GLY A 374 -9.22 -6.83 -10.46
N LYS A 375 -9.57 -7.53 -9.37
CA LYS A 375 -9.60 -6.99 -8.01
C LYS A 375 -8.48 -7.59 -7.15
N VAL A 376 -8.12 -6.86 -6.11
CA VAL A 376 -7.28 -7.33 -5.00
C VAL A 376 -8.04 -7.19 -3.69
N LEU A 377 -7.87 -8.17 -2.81
CA LEU A 377 -8.40 -8.16 -1.46
C LEU A 377 -7.30 -7.71 -0.50
N ARG A 378 -7.64 -6.80 0.42
CA ARG A 378 -6.73 -6.22 1.41
C ARG A 378 -7.22 -6.58 2.82
N VAL A 379 -6.39 -7.32 3.56
CA VAL A 379 -6.70 -7.85 4.89
C VAL A 379 -5.72 -7.30 5.94
N LYS A 380 -6.21 -7.01 7.15
CA LYS A 380 -5.40 -6.51 8.26
C LYS A 380 -4.61 -7.60 8.97
N LYS A 381 -3.45 -7.21 9.51
CA LYS A 381 -2.59 -8.05 10.34
C LYS A 381 -2.76 -7.69 11.81
N GLU A 382 -2.81 -8.69 12.68
CA GLU A 382 -2.90 -8.60 14.15
C GLU A 382 -4.09 -7.79 14.71
N GLN A 383 -4.36 -6.60 14.20
CA GLN A 383 -5.51 -5.78 14.52
C GLN A 383 -6.77 -6.36 13.87
N GLU A 384 -7.81 -6.51 14.68
CA GLU A 384 -9.13 -6.91 14.23
C GLU A 384 -9.71 -5.82 13.33
N PHE A 385 -10.23 -6.23 12.16
CA PHE A 385 -10.88 -5.33 11.23
C PHE A 385 -12.37 -5.64 11.18
N THR A 386 -13.14 -4.81 11.88
CA THR A 386 -14.59 -4.91 11.98
C THR A 386 -15.29 -4.12 10.88
N LYS A 387 -16.58 -4.39 10.65
CA LYS A 387 -17.44 -3.60 9.75
C LYS A 387 -17.29 -2.08 9.97
N GLN A 388 -17.31 -1.64 11.23
CA GLN A 388 -17.18 -0.22 11.59
C GLN A 388 -15.82 0.36 11.19
N THR A 389 -14.73 -0.34 11.47
CA THR A 389 -13.37 0.13 11.11
C THR A 389 -13.11 0.11 9.60
N ALA A 390 -13.73 -0.83 8.88
CA ALA A 390 -13.68 -0.90 7.42
C ALA A 390 -14.48 0.25 6.79
N LEU A 391 -15.70 0.49 7.28
CA LEU A 391 -16.53 1.61 6.85
C LEU A 391 -15.84 2.95 7.12
N PHE A 392 -15.22 3.13 8.28
CA PHE A 392 -14.40 4.31 8.57
C PHE A 392 -13.28 4.48 7.55
N SER A 393 -12.55 3.40 7.22
CA SER A 393 -11.45 3.45 6.25
C SER A 393 -11.95 3.87 4.85
N GLN A 394 -13.08 3.30 4.41
CA GLN A 394 -13.72 3.68 3.14
C GLN A 394 -14.15 5.16 3.15
N GLN A 395 -14.88 5.59 4.17
CA GLN A 395 -15.35 6.98 4.29
C GLN A 395 -14.19 7.98 4.41
N PHE A 396 -13.09 7.61 5.05
CA PHE A 396 -11.89 8.44 5.13
C PHE A 396 -11.30 8.67 3.72
N ILE A 397 -11.19 7.62 2.91
CA ILE A 397 -10.72 7.76 1.53
C ILE A 397 -11.67 8.64 0.69
N GLU A 398 -12.97 8.38 0.76
CA GLU A 398 -13.99 9.08 -0.04
C GLU A 398 -14.20 10.55 0.38
N LYS A 399 -14.32 10.81 1.69
CA LYS A 399 -14.72 12.13 2.20
C LYS A 399 -13.54 13.03 2.58
N VAL A 400 -12.38 12.45 2.89
CA VAL A 400 -11.20 13.18 3.37
C VAL A 400 -10.12 13.21 2.28
N VAL A 401 -9.58 12.05 1.90
CA VAL A 401 -8.44 11.96 0.96
C VAL A 401 -8.82 12.45 -0.44
N THR A 402 -9.97 12.02 -0.96
CA THR A 402 -10.46 12.44 -2.28
C THR A 402 -10.63 13.95 -2.39
N ARG A 403 -11.07 14.62 -1.32
CA ARG A 403 -11.21 16.09 -1.30
C ARG A 403 -9.86 16.81 -1.33
N LEU A 404 -8.79 16.22 -0.80
CA LEU A 404 -7.47 16.83 -0.75
C LEU A 404 -6.63 16.56 -2.00
N LEU A 405 -6.65 15.32 -2.49
CA LEU A 405 -5.78 14.88 -3.58
C LEU A 405 -6.44 15.01 -4.97
N GLY A 406 -7.76 14.78 -5.03
CA GLY A 406 -8.54 14.69 -6.26
C GLY A 406 -8.89 13.24 -6.60
N LYS A 407 -10.12 13.04 -7.12
CA LYS A 407 -10.67 11.71 -7.47
C LYS A 407 -9.83 10.97 -8.52
N GLU A 408 -9.07 11.70 -9.33
CA GLU A 408 -8.21 11.14 -10.37
C GLU A 408 -7.03 10.35 -9.80
N TYR A 409 -6.58 10.62 -8.57
CA TYR A 409 -5.44 9.95 -7.94
C TYR A 409 -5.85 8.92 -6.87
N VAL A 410 -7.13 8.80 -6.54
CA VAL A 410 -7.61 7.97 -5.43
C VAL A 410 -8.18 6.65 -5.96
N VAL A 411 -7.93 5.57 -5.22
CA VAL A 411 -8.54 4.26 -5.44
C VAL A 411 -9.79 4.15 -4.57
N HIS A 412 -10.91 3.72 -5.15
CA HIS A 412 -12.14 3.48 -4.40
C HIS A 412 -12.01 2.23 -3.54
N TYR A 413 -12.44 2.34 -2.29
CA TYR A 413 -12.39 1.25 -1.30
C TYR A 413 -13.78 0.65 -1.21
N GLU A 414 -13.88 -0.65 -1.44
CA GLU A 414 -15.13 -1.39 -1.34
C GLU A 414 -15.04 -2.29 -0.11
N MET A 415 -15.85 -2.03 0.91
CA MET A 415 -15.88 -2.87 2.11
C MET A 415 -16.57 -4.19 1.80
N VAL A 416 -15.95 -5.30 2.15
CA VAL A 416 -16.53 -6.64 2.02
C VAL A 416 -16.52 -7.36 3.35
N HIS A 417 -17.58 -8.13 3.60
CA HIS A 417 -17.66 -9.00 4.77
C HIS A 417 -16.79 -10.25 4.58
N VAL A 418 -16.13 -10.69 5.65
CA VAL A 418 -15.30 -11.92 5.67
C VAL A 418 -15.59 -12.73 6.93
N THR A 419 -15.48 -14.05 6.85
CA THR A 419 -15.63 -14.96 8.00
C THR A 419 -14.29 -15.39 8.55
N ARG A 420 -14.29 -15.87 9.80
CA ARG A 420 -13.10 -16.47 10.41
C ARG A 420 -12.58 -17.68 9.67
N ASP A 421 -13.47 -18.52 9.15
CA ASP A 421 -13.12 -19.74 8.44
C ASP A 421 -12.50 -19.44 7.07
N PHE A 422 -13.08 -18.47 6.35
CA PHE A 422 -12.48 -17.93 5.13
C PHE A 422 -11.09 -17.37 5.39
N LEU A 423 -10.92 -16.50 6.39
CA LEU A 423 -9.62 -15.88 6.69
C LEU A 423 -8.58 -16.91 7.17
N SER A 424 -9.01 -17.95 7.89
CA SER A 424 -8.11 -19.03 8.33
C SER A 424 -7.65 -19.87 7.15
N SER A 425 -8.55 -20.23 6.25
CA SER A 425 -8.25 -20.99 5.03
C SER A 425 -7.36 -20.18 4.08
N LEU A 426 -7.70 -18.89 3.88
CA LEU A 426 -6.89 -17.94 3.13
C LEU A 426 -5.47 -17.82 3.73
N ALA A 427 -5.36 -17.66 5.05
CA ALA A 427 -4.07 -17.57 5.73
C ALA A 427 -3.22 -18.82 5.50
N ASN A 428 -3.81 -20.02 5.58
CA ASN A 428 -3.10 -21.28 5.32
C ASN A 428 -2.56 -21.37 3.88
N SER A 429 -3.33 -20.88 2.90
CA SER A 429 -2.93 -20.85 1.49
C SER A 429 -1.80 -19.85 1.22
N ILE A 430 -1.86 -18.65 1.81
CA ILE A 430 -0.94 -17.57 1.47
C ILE A 430 0.30 -17.48 2.37
N GLU A 431 0.26 -17.96 3.61
CA GLU A 431 1.39 -17.84 4.55
C GLU A 431 2.70 -18.43 4.01
N PRO A 432 2.72 -19.59 3.32
CA PRO A 432 3.94 -20.12 2.72
C PRO A 432 4.60 -19.21 1.67
N ASN A 433 3.80 -18.37 1.00
CA ASN A 433 4.27 -17.48 -0.06
C ASN A 433 4.77 -16.12 0.45
N ARG A 434 4.67 -15.87 1.77
CA ARG A 434 5.09 -14.61 2.38
C ARG A 434 6.58 -14.62 2.72
N PRO A 435 7.29 -13.47 2.60
CA PRO A 435 8.69 -13.40 2.99
C PRO A 435 8.91 -13.76 4.46
N SER A 436 9.95 -14.54 4.76
CA SER A 436 10.21 -15.06 6.12
C SER A 436 10.22 -13.98 7.21
N PHE A 437 10.85 -12.82 6.94
CA PHE A 437 10.90 -11.68 7.87
C PHE A 437 9.54 -11.01 8.13
N ARG A 438 8.52 -11.29 7.31
CA ARG A 438 7.16 -10.76 7.46
C ARG A 438 6.23 -11.70 8.23
N LEU A 439 6.59 -12.97 8.41
CA LEU A 439 5.75 -13.99 9.05
C LEU A 439 5.46 -13.72 10.54
N LYS A 440 6.21 -12.83 11.18
CA LYS A 440 5.98 -12.44 12.58
C LYS A 440 4.56 -11.90 12.82
N LYS A 441 4.00 -11.17 11.85
CA LYS A 441 2.64 -10.61 11.93
C LYS A 441 1.70 -11.40 11.03
N LYS A 442 0.74 -12.10 11.61
CA LYS A 442 -0.21 -12.97 10.89
C LYS A 442 -1.49 -12.25 10.49
N VAL A 443 -2.25 -12.86 9.58
CA VAL A 443 -3.64 -12.48 9.29
C VAL A 443 -4.44 -12.56 10.59
N ASN A 444 -5.22 -11.53 10.90
CA ASN A 444 -6.16 -11.64 12.03
C ASN A 444 -7.47 -12.28 11.56
N CYS A 445 -7.61 -13.58 11.82
CA CYS A 445 -8.80 -14.35 11.44
C CYS A 445 -10.07 -13.99 12.23
N ASN A 446 -10.01 -13.15 13.27
CA ASN A 446 -11.21 -12.66 13.96
C ASN A 446 -11.82 -11.43 13.26
N SER A 447 -11.19 -10.92 12.21
CA SER A 447 -11.74 -9.80 11.44
C SER A 447 -13.05 -10.20 10.76
N THR A 448 -14.04 -9.29 10.76
CA THR A 448 -15.36 -9.49 10.13
C THR A 448 -15.52 -8.71 8.82
N ALA A 449 -14.51 -7.92 8.45
CA ALA A 449 -14.46 -7.17 7.21
C ALA A 449 -13.06 -7.18 6.58
N ALA A 450 -13.01 -6.89 5.28
CA ALA A 450 -11.82 -6.63 4.48
C ALA A 450 -12.12 -5.52 3.46
N ILE A 451 -11.10 -5.04 2.73
CA ILE A 451 -11.30 -4.06 1.64
C ILE A 451 -10.99 -4.73 0.31
N LEU A 452 -11.94 -4.68 -0.62
CA LEU A 452 -11.75 -5.02 -2.02
C LEU A 452 -11.36 -3.76 -2.80
N LEU A 453 -10.36 -3.88 -3.67
CA LEU A 453 -9.78 -2.79 -4.44
C LEU A 453 -9.63 -3.23 -5.90
N LYS A 454 -9.60 -2.28 -6.83
CA LYS A 454 -9.16 -2.56 -8.21
C LYS A 454 -7.69 -2.99 -8.20
N ASP A 455 -7.36 -4.07 -8.90
CA ASP A 455 -5.97 -4.43 -9.19
C ASP A 455 -5.40 -3.47 -10.23
N LEU A 456 -4.65 -2.49 -9.74
CA LEU A 456 -4.00 -1.48 -10.56
C LEU A 456 -2.89 -2.06 -11.45
N THR A 457 -2.29 -3.19 -11.05
CA THR A 457 -1.22 -3.84 -11.84
C THR A 457 -1.77 -4.64 -13.03
N GLN A 458 -3.07 -4.93 -13.04
CA GLN A 458 -3.77 -5.58 -14.15
C GLN A 458 -4.74 -4.64 -14.89
N GLN A 459 -4.61 -3.33 -14.69
CA GLN A 459 -5.55 -2.32 -15.19
C GLN A 459 -5.82 -2.38 -16.71
N TRP A 460 -4.91 -2.94 -17.51
CA TRP A 460 -5.04 -3.07 -18.97
C TRP A 460 -4.98 -4.50 -19.51
N TYR A 461 -5.36 -5.51 -18.70
CA TYR A 461 -5.50 -6.90 -19.15
C TYR A 461 -6.30 -7.02 -20.47
N PRO A 462 -5.91 -7.88 -21.44
CA PRO A 462 -4.81 -8.86 -21.39
C PRO A 462 -3.41 -8.29 -21.71
N ASN A 463 -3.29 -6.99 -22.00
CA ASN A 463 -2.01 -6.38 -22.27
C ASN A 463 -1.22 -6.19 -20.97
N SER A 464 0.02 -6.67 -20.94
CA SER A 464 0.93 -6.55 -19.80
C SER A 464 1.18 -5.08 -19.44
N ALA A 465 0.79 -4.64 -18.24
CA ALA A 465 1.14 -3.31 -17.74
C ALA A 465 2.59 -3.32 -17.22
N PHE A 466 3.27 -2.18 -17.36
CA PHE A 466 4.55 -1.91 -16.69
C PHE A 466 4.28 -0.89 -15.57
N THR A 467 4.48 -1.28 -14.32
CA THR A 467 4.05 -0.50 -13.15
C THR A 467 5.22 -0.15 -12.24
N PHE A 468 5.35 1.13 -11.88
CA PHE A 468 6.22 1.57 -10.80
C PHE A 468 5.40 1.74 -9.51
N GLU A 469 5.87 1.18 -8.39
CA GLU A 469 5.41 1.53 -7.04
C GLU A 469 6.49 2.39 -6.37
N LEU A 470 6.25 3.71 -6.30
CA LEU A 470 7.17 4.70 -5.75
C LEU A 470 6.69 5.18 -4.39
N LYS A 471 7.52 5.07 -3.36
CA LYS A 471 7.29 5.61 -2.03
C LYS A 471 8.16 6.85 -1.80
N PRO A 472 7.72 8.05 -2.22
CA PRO A 472 8.60 9.22 -2.38
C PRO A 472 9.09 9.82 -1.06
N LYS A 473 8.46 9.48 0.08
CA LYS A 473 8.78 10.03 1.42
C LYS A 473 8.51 11.54 1.49
N TRP A 474 9.23 12.24 2.38
CA TRP A 474 9.00 13.63 2.75
C TRP A 474 9.60 14.57 1.70
N GLY A 475 8.77 15.36 1.03
CA GLY A 475 9.19 16.28 -0.03
C GLY A 475 9.62 17.66 0.45
N PHE A 476 9.78 17.89 1.75
CA PHE A 476 10.12 19.19 2.32
C PHE A 476 11.06 19.04 3.52
N LYS A 477 11.77 20.12 3.86
CA LYS A 477 12.49 20.24 5.13
C LYS A 477 11.55 20.84 6.17
N SER A 478 11.55 20.28 7.38
CA SER A 478 10.77 20.82 8.48
C SER A 478 11.19 22.26 8.78
N TYR A 479 10.22 23.09 9.13
CA TYR A 479 10.44 24.48 9.51
C TYR A 479 9.49 24.80 10.66
N SER A 480 10.04 25.14 11.82
CA SER A 480 9.29 25.56 13.00
C SER A 480 10.10 26.54 13.83
N ARG A 481 9.48 27.13 14.85
CA ARG A 481 10.22 28.03 15.76
C ARG A 481 11.27 27.26 16.55
N SER A 482 10.94 26.04 16.97
CA SER A 482 11.84 25.17 17.73
C SER A 482 12.97 24.60 16.88
N ILE A 483 12.78 24.48 15.57
CA ILE A 483 13.85 24.08 14.62
C ILE A 483 14.80 25.23 14.31
N LYS A 484 14.42 26.49 14.52
CA LYS A 484 15.27 27.63 14.16
C LYS A 484 16.54 27.65 15.02
N GLY A 485 17.71 27.43 14.42
CA GLY A 485 18.99 27.23 15.09
C GLY A 485 19.34 25.77 15.40
N HIS A 486 18.51 24.80 14.99
CA HIS A 486 18.78 23.38 15.15
C HIS A 486 19.83 22.92 14.13
N LYS A 487 21.00 22.48 14.62
CA LYS A 487 22.19 22.19 13.80
C LYS A 487 21.92 21.23 12.62
N VAL A 488 21.18 20.15 12.86
CA VAL A 488 20.93 19.11 11.84
C VAL A 488 19.67 19.34 11.00
N LYS A 489 18.49 19.49 11.62
CA LYS A 489 17.19 19.53 10.92
C LYS A 489 17.03 20.71 9.94
N GLU A 490 17.74 21.82 10.14
CA GLU A 490 17.75 22.94 9.20
C GLU A 490 18.45 22.60 7.87
N ASN A 491 19.49 21.76 7.95
CA ASN A 491 20.41 21.50 6.86
C ASN A 491 20.08 20.19 6.12
N HIS A 492 19.47 19.22 6.79
CA HIS A 492 19.24 17.89 6.24
C HIS A 492 17.75 17.55 6.12
N CYS A 493 17.41 16.73 5.12
CA CYS A 493 16.04 16.24 5.00
C CYS A 493 15.79 15.03 5.92
N ARG A 494 14.54 14.85 6.36
CA ARG A 494 14.15 13.78 7.28
C ARG A 494 14.53 12.38 6.80
N TYR A 495 14.45 12.14 5.49
CA TYR A 495 14.79 10.85 4.90
C TYR A 495 16.29 10.54 4.95
N CYS A 496 17.16 11.50 4.62
CA CYS A 496 18.60 11.31 4.68
C CYS A 496 19.05 10.99 6.11
N MET A 497 18.53 11.72 7.10
CA MET A 497 18.81 11.46 8.51
C MET A 497 18.35 10.06 8.94
N HIS A 498 17.14 9.67 8.55
CA HIS A 498 16.61 8.33 8.88
C HIS A 498 17.36 7.21 8.14
N SER A 499 17.86 7.47 6.93
CA SER A 499 18.64 6.48 6.17
C SER A 499 19.97 6.20 6.85
N HIS A 500 20.64 7.24 7.36
CA HIS A 500 21.82 7.13 8.21
C HIS A 500 21.54 6.30 9.48
N TYR A 501 20.47 6.63 10.21
CA TYR A 501 20.05 5.86 11.41
C TYR A 501 19.79 4.38 11.11
N ARG A 502 19.30 4.06 9.90
CA ARG A 502 19.10 2.68 9.45
C ARG A 502 20.37 2.02 8.89
N LYS A 503 21.50 2.72 8.90
CA LYS A 503 22.79 2.30 8.32
C LYS A 503 22.65 1.93 6.84
N LEU A 504 21.75 2.62 6.14
CA LEU A 504 21.58 2.47 4.70
C LEU A 504 22.50 3.47 4.02
N MET A 505 23.60 2.99 3.42
CA MET A 505 24.55 3.76 2.60
C MET A 505 23.87 4.28 1.31
N ILE A 506 22.93 5.20 1.45
CA ILE A 506 22.12 5.77 0.36
C ILE A 506 22.52 7.24 0.21
N GLY A 507 23.76 7.49 -0.21
CA GLY A 507 24.23 8.84 -0.54
C GLY A 507 23.56 9.43 -1.79
N GLU A 508 22.88 8.60 -2.60
CA GLU A 508 22.48 8.99 -3.95
C GLU A 508 21.00 9.41 -4.09
N TYR A 509 20.10 9.01 -3.18
CA TYR A 509 18.69 9.38 -3.25
C TYR A 509 18.27 10.36 -2.14
N CYS A 510 17.87 11.56 -2.55
CA CYS A 510 17.23 12.55 -1.69
C CYS A 510 15.81 12.85 -2.20
N PRO A 511 14.75 12.69 -1.38
CA PRO A 511 13.40 13.09 -1.77
C PRO A 511 13.32 14.54 -2.26
N LEU A 512 14.07 15.46 -1.67
CA LEU A 512 14.04 16.87 -2.09
C LEU A 512 14.48 17.06 -3.54
N ASP A 513 15.30 16.16 -4.09
CA ASP A 513 15.67 16.15 -5.50
C ASP A 513 14.50 15.68 -6.37
N LEU A 514 13.83 14.60 -5.97
CA LEU A 514 12.65 14.06 -6.65
C LEU A 514 11.48 15.06 -6.70
N TYR A 515 11.25 15.79 -5.60
CA TYR A 515 10.19 16.81 -5.51
C TYR A 515 10.58 18.18 -6.09
N SER A 516 11.81 18.36 -6.56
CA SER A 516 12.35 19.68 -6.94
C SER A 516 11.75 20.28 -8.22
N ARG A 517 11.21 19.42 -9.12
CA ARG A 517 10.91 19.75 -10.53
C ARG A 517 12.10 20.24 -11.36
N ASP A 518 13.30 20.24 -10.80
CA ASP A 518 14.52 20.52 -11.52
C ASP A 518 14.96 19.24 -12.23
N ALA A 519 14.93 19.23 -13.56
CA ALA A 519 15.14 18.01 -14.34
C ALA A 519 16.48 17.30 -14.00
N PRO A 520 17.63 17.99 -13.88
CA PRO A 520 18.87 17.37 -13.44
C PRO A 520 18.79 16.68 -12.07
N ARG A 521 18.14 17.32 -11.08
CA ARG A 521 17.95 16.73 -9.74
C ARG A 521 16.99 15.56 -9.75
N VAL A 522 15.87 15.67 -10.47
CA VAL A 522 14.89 14.58 -10.60
C VAL A 522 15.54 13.37 -11.27
N LYS A 523 16.29 13.58 -12.35
CA LYS A 523 17.05 12.52 -13.02
C LYS A 523 18.02 11.82 -12.08
N ARG A 524 18.80 12.57 -11.30
CA ARG A 524 19.70 12.00 -10.29
C ARG A 524 18.94 11.12 -9.29
N ALA A 525 17.80 11.60 -8.78
CA ALA A 525 16.99 10.86 -7.83
C ALA A 525 16.43 9.56 -8.42
N ILE A 526 15.94 9.59 -9.66
CA ILE A 526 15.39 8.42 -10.35
C ILE A 526 16.50 7.41 -10.70
N SER A 527 17.64 7.90 -11.20
CA SER A 527 18.82 7.06 -11.46
C SER A 527 19.25 6.31 -10.19
N ALA A 528 19.30 7.01 -9.04
CA ALA A 528 19.62 6.38 -7.76
C ALA A 528 18.58 5.31 -7.37
N LEU A 529 17.29 5.60 -7.51
CA LEU A 529 16.21 4.65 -7.19
C LEU A 529 16.23 3.38 -8.05
N ILE A 530 16.60 3.49 -9.34
CA ILE A 530 16.61 2.36 -10.27
C ILE A 530 17.89 1.52 -10.12
N LYS A 531 19.04 2.15 -9.90
CA LYS A 531 20.35 1.46 -9.88
C LYS A 531 20.69 0.81 -8.55
N ASN A 532 20.13 1.31 -7.45
CA ASN A 532 20.51 0.85 -6.11
C ASN A 532 19.49 -0.17 -5.55
N SER A 533 19.89 -1.44 -5.44
CA SER A 533 19.05 -2.51 -4.90
C SER A 533 18.64 -2.30 -3.44
N ASN A 534 19.39 -1.52 -2.65
CA ASN A 534 18.98 -1.16 -1.28
C ASN A 534 17.73 -0.26 -1.24
N LEU A 535 17.34 0.32 -2.37
CA LEU A 535 16.16 1.18 -2.53
C LEU A 535 14.91 0.47 -3.04
N GLU A 536 14.90 -0.87 -3.11
CA GLU A 536 13.73 -1.66 -3.51
C GLU A 536 12.48 -1.40 -2.64
N LYS A 537 12.65 -0.95 -1.39
CA LYS A 537 11.52 -0.56 -0.51
C LYS A 537 10.98 0.85 -0.82
N THR A 538 11.65 1.59 -1.68
CA THR A 538 11.33 2.97 -2.10
C THR A 538 10.85 3.00 -3.54
N LEU A 539 11.42 2.21 -4.44
CA LEU A 539 10.91 2.01 -5.80
C LEU A 539 10.86 0.50 -6.11
N LYS A 540 9.68 0.00 -6.48
CA LYS A 540 9.52 -1.32 -7.08
C LYS A 540 9.02 -1.21 -8.50
N ILE A 541 9.44 -2.15 -9.33
CA ILE A 541 9.07 -2.23 -10.74
C ILE A 541 8.41 -3.58 -10.97
N PHE A 542 7.18 -3.55 -11.48
CA PHE A 542 6.41 -4.73 -11.84
C PHE A 542 6.28 -4.79 -13.37
N CYS A 543 6.69 -5.91 -13.96
CA CYS A 543 6.59 -6.15 -15.40
C CYS A 543 5.63 -7.32 -15.64
N GLY A 544 4.54 -7.11 -16.37
CA GLY A 544 3.73 -8.23 -16.86
C GLY A 544 4.48 -9.08 -17.90
N HIS A 545 4.11 -10.35 -18.05
CA HIS A 545 4.72 -11.30 -18.99
C HIS A 545 4.45 -10.92 -20.46
N GLY A 546 5.49 -10.93 -21.30
CA GLY A 546 5.42 -10.73 -22.76
C GLY A 546 6.44 -9.73 -23.32
N ASP A 547 6.76 -9.84 -24.63
CA ASP A 547 7.75 -9.00 -25.33
C ASP A 547 7.35 -7.51 -25.44
N ASN A 548 6.07 -7.20 -25.22
CA ASN A 548 5.50 -5.84 -25.35
C ASN A 548 6.07 -4.82 -24.34
N ASN A 549 6.79 -5.26 -23.31
CA ASN A 549 7.34 -4.38 -22.27
C ASN A 549 8.83 -4.06 -22.43
N LEU A 550 9.53 -4.63 -23.42
CA LEU A 550 10.99 -4.47 -23.57
C LEU A 550 11.37 -2.98 -23.73
N PHE A 551 10.65 -2.24 -24.57
CA PHE A 551 10.87 -0.81 -24.78
C PHE A 551 10.74 -0.01 -23.49
N LEU A 552 9.70 -0.28 -22.69
CA LEU A 552 9.47 0.39 -21.41
C LEU A 552 10.58 0.06 -20.42
N LYS A 553 11.03 -1.20 -20.37
CA LYS A 553 12.11 -1.66 -19.50
C LYS A 553 13.45 -1.01 -19.86
N ASP A 554 13.80 -0.94 -21.14
CA ASP A 554 15.07 -0.37 -21.61
C ASP A 554 15.14 1.14 -21.43
N ASN A 555 13.98 1.82 -21.42
CA ASN A 555 13.88 3.29 -21.33
C ASN A 555 13.22 3.77 -20.03
N GLN A 556 13.13 2.92 -19.02
CA GLN A 556 12.39 3.15 -17.78
C GLN A 556 12.82 4.42 -17.03
N GLU A 557 14.12 4.75 -17.01
CA GLU A 557 14.66 5.93 -16.32
C GLU A 557 14.13 7.23 -16.94
N ALA A 558 14.24 7.36 -18.26
CA ALA A 558 13.81 8.56 -18.99
C ALA A 558 12.28 8.70 -19.00
N ILE A 559 11.55 7.60 -19.16
CA ILE A 559 10.08 7.60 -19.15
C ILE A 559 9.56 8.03 -17.77
N LEU A 560 10.11 7.49 -16.69
CA LEU A 560 9.71 7.86 -15.34
C LEU A 560 10.06 9.32 -15.04
N GLU A 561 11.23 9.80 -15.47
CA GLU A 561 11.64 11.21 -15.35
C GLU A 561 10.60 12.15 -16.00
N MET A 562 10.23 11.88 -17.26
CA MET A 562 9.26 12.69 -17.98
C MET A 562 7.89 12.71 -17.28
N ILE A 563 7.41 11.55 -16.80
CA ILE A 563 6.11 11.46 -16.12
C ILE A 563 6.13 12.23 -14.80
N ILE A 564 7.19 12.07 -13.99
CA ILE A 564 7.33 12.75 -12.70
C ILE A 564 7.42 14.28 -12.86
N ILE A 565 8.07 14.77 -13.92
CA ILE A 565 8.15 16.20 -14.21
C ILE A 565 6.80 16.73 -14.74
N GLN A 566 6.13 15.97 -15.60
CA GLN A 566 4.88 16.37 -16.24
C GLN A 566 3.68 16.36 -15.29
N ASP A 567 3.53 15.32 -14.46
CA ASP A 567 2.35 15.14 -13.62
C ASP A 567 2.43 15.94 -12.31
N PRO A 568 1.37 16.66 -11.90
CA PRO A 568 1.40 17.52 -10.71
C PRO A 568 1.35 16.75 -9.38
N ILE A 569 1.25 15.42 -9.37
CA ILE A 569 1.03 14.61 -8.16
C ILE A 569 2.04 14.88 -7.04
N LEU A 570 3.34 14.92 -7.34
CA LEU A 570 4.37 15.17 -6.33
C LEU A 570 4.24 16.56 -5.72
N THR A 571 3.86 17.56 -6.51
CA THR A 571 3.65 18.92 -6.01
C THR A 571 2.41 19.03 -5.14
N LYS A 572 1.33 18.33 -5.50
CA LYS A 572 0.14 18.20 -4.63
C LYS A 572 0.52 17.56 -3.30
N LEU A 573 1.24 16.44 -3.31
CA LEU A 573 1.69 15.74 -2.10
C LEU A 573 2.64 16.61 -1.26
N GLN A 574 3.65 17.23 -1.86
CA GLN A 574 4.58 18.13 -1.16
C GLN A 574 3.84 19.29 -0.47
N THR A 575 2.84 19.87 -1.15
CA THR A 575 2.02 20.94 -0.60
C THR A 575 1.22 20.46 0.61
N LEU A 576 0.56 19.31 0.51
CA LEU A 576 -0.19 18.72 1.62
C LEU A 576 0.73 18.37 2.80
N GLN A 577 1.85 17.69 2.53
CA GLN A 577 2.84 17.33 3.54
C GLN A 577 3.34 18.55 4.30
N ARG A 578 3.75 19.62 3.60
CA ARG A 578 4.30 20.84 4.21
C ARG A 578 3.25 21.71 4.90
N GLN A 579 2.07 21.84 4.33
CA GLN A 579 1.07 22.78 4.85
C GLN A 579 0.27 22.22 6.02
N LEU A 580 0.05 20.91 6.06
CA LEU A 580 -0.58 20.22 7.18
C LEU A 580 0.40 20.01 8.34
N ASP A 581 1.70 19.93 8.05
CA ASP A 581 2.76 19.96 9.05
C ASP A 581 3.46 21.32 9.09
N SER A 582 2.75 22.32 9.63
CA SER A 582 3.29 23.68 9.74
C SER A 582 4.17 23.94 10.96
N LEU A 583 4.22 23.00 11.90
CA LEU A 583 4.83 23.17 13.23
C LEU A 583 5.95 22.16 13.51
N ASP A 584 6.08 21.09 12.72
CA ASP A 584 6.94 19.95 13.02
C ASP A 584 6.56 19.22 14.33
N ILE A 585 7.09 18.01 14.53
CA ILE A 585 6.73 17.16 15.67
C ILE A 585 7.09 17.78 17.02
N GLU A 586 8.14 18.61 17.07
CA GLU A 586 8.60 19.21 18.32
C GLU A 586 7.56 20.15 18.95
N ASP A 587 6.99 21.05 18.13
CA ASP A 587 5.94 21.96 18.60
C ASP A 587 4.60 21.22 18.76
N ILE A 588 4.33 20.20 17.93
CA ILE A 588 3.12 19.37 18.03
C ILE A 588 3.10 18.55 19.32
N MET A 589 4.25 18.07 19.79
CA MET A 589 4.33 17.32 21.05
C MET A 589 3.90 18.17 22.25
N SER A 590 4.21 19.48 22.24
CA SER A 590 3.74 20.42 23.25
C SER A 590 2.22 20.54 23.25
N ILE A 591 1.60 20.65 22.08
CA ILE A 591 0.13 20.67 21.93
C ILE A 591 -0.48 19.35 22.40
N TYR A 592 0.07 18.21 21.97
CA TYR A 592 -0.40 16.90 22.38
C TYR A 592 -0.36 16.73 23.91
N GLY A 593 0.72 17.16 24.56
CA GLY A 593 0.86 17.11 26.01
C GLY A 593 -0.28 17.83 26.75
N LYS A 594 -0.67 19.03 26.28
CA LYS A 594 -1.76 19.83 26.87
C LYS A 594 -3.12 19.13 26.84
N TYR A 595 -3.41 18.40 25.76
CA TYR A 595 -4.73 17.80 25.52
C TYR A 595 -4.78 16.30 25.76
N SER A 596 -3.64 15.65 26.04
CA SER A 596 -3.47 14.19 26.08
C SER A 596 -4.56 13.42 26.85
N HIS A 597 -5.04 13.94 27.98
CA HIS A 597 -6.07 13.31 28.80
C HIS A 597 -7.49 13.32 28.19
N GLN A 598 -7.74 14.14 27.18
CA GLN A 598 -9.06 14.34 26.55
C GLN A 598 -9.11 13.84 25.10
N LEU A 599 -7.99 13.37 24.55
CA LEU A 599 -7.90 12.95 23.14
C LEU A 599 -8.61 11.62 22.91
N GLN A 600 -9.50 11.62 21.92
CA GLN A 600 -10.09 10.42 21.32
C GLN A 600 -9.66 10.33 19.85
N GLU A 601 -9.78 9.13 19.26
CA GLU A 601 -9.55 8.97 17.83
C GLU A 601 -10.56 9.81 17.02
N PRO A 602 -10.12 10.59 16.02
CA PRO A 602 -11.03 11.45 15.27
C PRO A 602 -11.98 10.63 14.40
N ASP A 603 -13.28 10.87 14.55
CA ASP A 603 -14.31 10.33 13.68
C ASP A 603 -14.31 11.02 12.29
N ILE A 604 -15.12 10.53 11.36
CA ILE A 604 -15.19 11.07 10.00
C ILE A 604 -15.68 12.52 9.98
N ALA A 605 -16.63 12.89 10.85
CA ALA A 605 -17.13 14.25 10.96
C ALA A 605 -16.01 15.22 11.38
N THR A 606 -15.16 14.80 12.33
CA THR A 606 -13.99 15.55 12.77
C THR A 606 -13.01 15.73 11.62
N TRP A 607 -12.68 14.66 10.88
CA TRP A 607 -11.79 14.76 9.72
C TRP A 607 -12.34 15.66 8.60
N GLU A 608 -13.63 15.58 8.30
CA GLU A 608 -14.27 16.46 7.32
C GLU A 608 -14.20 17.93 7.74
N LYS A 609 -14.42 18.21 9.04
CA LYS A 609 -14.24 19.55 9.61
C LYS A 609 -12.78 20.01 9.49
N THR A 610 -11.81 19.15 9.82
CA THR A 610 -10.38 19.45 9.68
C THR A 610 -10.02 19.82 8.24
N VAL A 611 -10.48 19.05 7.24
CA VAL A 611 -10.26 19.35 5.82
C VAL A 611 -10.93 20.65 5.40
N LYS A 612 -12.15 20.91 5.88
CA LYS A 612 -12.88 22.16 5.59
C LYS A 612 -12.11 23.38 6.11
N CYS A 613 -11.67 23.35 7.37
CA CYS A 613 -10.88 24.41 7.99
C CYS A 613 -9.54 24.64 7.28
N TYR A 614 -8.82 23.55 6.93
CA TYR A 614 -7.58 23.62 6.17
C TYR A 614 -7.79 24.33 4.82
N LYS A 615 -8.84 23.97 4.07
CA LYS A 615 -9.13 24.53 2.74
C LYS A 615 -9.57 25.99 2.79
N THR A 616 -10.36 26.40 3.78
CA THR A 616 -10.83 27.78 3.90
C THR A 616 -9.80 28.72 4.51
N ARG A 617 -8.72 28.18 5.11
CA ARG A 617 -7.73 28.97 5.87
C ARG A 617 -8.39 29.90 6.88
N SER A 618 -9.43 29.40 7.57
CA SER A 618 -10.05 30.12 8.69
C SER A 618 -8.97 30.58 9.68
N ASP A 619 -9.02 31.86 10.09
CA ASP A 619 -8.06 32.46 11.03
C ASP A 619 -8.15 31.88 12.45
N ASP A 620 -9.16 31.06 12.73
CA ASP A 620 -9.38 30.41 14.02
C ASP A 620 -8.52 29.14 14.13
N LYS A 621 -7.19 29.29 14.08
CA LYS A 621 -6.23 28.20 14.21
C LYS A 621 -6.15 27.73 15.67
N ASN A 622 -7.14 26.96 16.08
CA ASN A 622 -7.12 26.22 17.34
C ASN A 622 -5.95 25.20 17.34
N GLU A 623 -5.23 25.08 18.46
CA GLU A 623 -4.14 24.10 18.63
C GLU A 623 -4.58 22.66 18.27
N MET A 624 -5.84 22.32 18.58
CA MET A 624 -6.43 21.02 18.21
C MET A 624 -6.53 20.79 16.70
N GLN A 625 -6.85 21.84 15.93
CA GLN A 625 -6.87 21.75 14.47
C GLN A 625 -5.46 21.46 13.92
N GLN A 626 -4.42 22.08 14.50
CA GLN A 626 -3.03 21.87 14.08
C GLN A 626 -2.56 20.45 14.40
N LEU A 627 -2.97 19.89 15.54
CA LEU A 627 -2.70 18.50 15.91
C LEU A 627 -3.34 17.53 14.90
N TYR A 628 -4.61 17.72 14.53
CA TYR A 628 -5.27 16.88 13.53
C TYR A 628 -4.65 17.02 12.13
N GLU A 629 -4.33 18.25 11.70
CA GLU A 629 -3.60 18.48 10.45
C GLU A 629 -2.25 17.75 10.44
N TYR A 630 -1.48 17.81 11.54
CA TYR A 630 -0.22 17.09 11.65
C TYR A 630 -0.40 15.57 11.50
N VAL A 631 -1.36 14.97 12.22
CA VAL A 631 -1.66 13.52 12.10
C VAL A 631 -2.08 13.16 10.68
N LEU A 632 -2.87 14.01 10.02
CA LEU A 632 -3.26 13.83 8.62
C LEU A 632 -2.05 13.91 7.68
N SER A 633 -1.10 14.81 7.93
CA SER A 633 0.15 14.94 7.16
C SER A 633 0.93 13.62 7.12
N MET A 634 0.91 12.85 8.20
CA MET A 634 1.62 11.57 8.32
C MET A 634 1.07 10.49 7.38
N THR A 635 -0.19 10.63 6.94
CA THR A 635 -0.77 9.79 5.89
C THR A 635 -0.08 10.05 4.55
N PHE A 636 0.08 11.33 4.17
CA PHE A 636 0.72 11.73 2.91
C PHE A 636 2.24 11.53 2.90
N LYS A 637 2.90 11.53 4.06
CA LYS A 637 4.35 11.26 4.20
C LYS A 637 4.73 9.78 4.05
N ASP A 638 3.76 8.88 4.23
CA ASP A 638 3.96 7.42 4.26
C ASP A 638 3.21 6.68 3.13
N CYS A 639 2.58 7.42 2.21
CA CYS A 639 1.87 6.86 1.05
C CYS A 639 2.80 6.34 -0.05
N SER A 640 2.24 5.53 -0.95
CA SER A 640 2.92 5.03 -2.15
C SER A 640 2.17 5.47 -3.40
N ILE A 641 2.88 5.70 -4.49
CA ILE A 641 2.36 6.12 -5.79
C ILE A 641 2.53 4.95 -6.77
N LEU A 642 1.45 4.43 -7.31
CA LEU A 642 1.49 3.52 -8.44
C LEU A 642 1.39 4.32 -9.75
N ILE A 643 2.36 4.11 -10.62
CA ILE A 643 2.42 4.68 -11.96
C ILE A 643 2.35 3.52 -12.95
N ASN A 644 1.20 3.36 -13.58
CA ASN A 644 0.95 2.31 -14.57
C ASN A 644 1.26 2.85 -15.96
N LEU A 645 1.97 2.08 -16.78
CA LEU A 645 2.33 2.44 -18.16
C LEU A 645 1.82 1.42 -19.19
N ARG A 646 1.47 1.92 -20.37
CA ARG A 646 1.23 1.12 -21.57
C ARG A 646 1.73 1.83 -22.83
N GLN A 647 2.39 1.07 -23.71
CA GLN A 647 2.74 1.56 -25.04
C GLN A 647 1.49 1.66 -25.94
N THR A 648 1.41 2.73 -26.75
CA THR A 648 0.38 2.90 -27.77
C THR A 648 0.95 3.55 -29.03
N ASN A 649 0.39 3.20 -30.20
CA ASN A 649 0.79 3.76 -31.50
C ASN A 649 -0.07 4.98 -31.91
N GLU A 650 -1.13 5.28 -31.16
CA GLU A 650 -2.07 6.36 -31.46
C GLU A 650 -2.19 7.34 -30.29
N GLU A 651 -2.28 8.63 -30.61
CA GLU A 651 -2.60 9.68 -29.64
C GLU A 651 -4.08 9.59 -29.26
N LYS A 652 -4.37 9.26 -27.99
CA LYS A 652 -5.73 9.30 -27.43
C LYS A 652 -5.92 10.55 -26.58
N LYS A 653 -6.64 11.54 -27.10
CA LYS A 653 -6.88 12.85 -26.43
C LYS A 653 -7.52 12.77 -25.03
N ALA A 654 -8.13 11.65 -24.66
CA ALA A 654 -8.84 11.49 -23.39
C ALA A 654 -7.98 10.93 -22.24
N VAL A 655 -6.70 10.60 -22.47
CA VAL A 655 -5.85 9.93 -21.47
C VAL A 655 -4.53 10.68 -21.28
N LYS A 656 -3.91 10.55 -20.10
CA LYS A 656 -2.57 11.09 -19.85
C LYS A 656 -1.53 10.30 -20.66
N TYR A 657 -0.65 11.01 -21.35
CA TYR A 657 0.42 10.40 -22.14
C TYR A 657 1.71 11.23 -22.10
N ILE A 658 2.83 10.58 -22.40
CA ILE A 658 4.08 11.24 -22.81
C ILE A 658 4.50 10.72 -24.19
N GLN A 659 5.35 11.46 -24.89
CA GLN A 659 5.96 11.00 -26.14
C GLN A 659 7.47 10.87 -25.96
N TYR A 660 8.01 9.66 -26.17
CA TYR A 660 9.44 9.39 -26.06
C TYR A 660 9.93 8.65 -27.31
N ARG A 661 10.90 9.23 -28.03
CA ARG A 661 11.47 8.67 -29.29
C ARG A 661 10.40 8.29 -30.33
N GLY A 662 9.35 9.11 -30.46
CA GLY A 662 8.26 8.89 -31.41
C GLY A 662 7.20 7.88 -30.98
N ILE A 663 7.36 7.23 -29.82
CA ILE A 663 6.38 6.30 -29.25
C ILE A 663 5.56 7.03 -28.17
N TYR A 664 4.25 6.83 -28.19
CA TYR A 664 3.36 7.32 -27.13
C TYR A 664 3.29 6.31 -25.99
N VAL A 665 3.47 6.81 -24.77
CA VAL A 665 3.31 6.04 -23.53
C VAL A 665 2.14 6.61 -22.77
N GLU A 666 1.05 5.85 -22.73
CA GLU A 666 -0.12 6.13 -21.90
C GLU A 666 0.23 5.81 -20.44
N TYR A 667 -0.20 6.66 -19.51
CA TYR A 667 0.04 6.43 -18.08
C TYR A 667 -1.15 6.78 -17.19
N ASP A 668 -1.26 6.10 -16.05
CA ASP A 668 -2.21 6.40 -14.99
C ASP A 668 -1.49 6.41 -13.63
N ILE A 669 -1.93 7.28 -12.72
CA ILE A 669 -1.30 7.44 -11.40
C ILE A 669 -2.35 7.31 -10.31
N LYS A 670 -2.09 6.41 -9.36
CA LYS A 670 -2.91 6.23 -8.15
C LYS A 670 -2.05 6.28 -6.90
N VAL A 671 -2.57 6.86 -5.83
CA VAL A 671 -1.93 6.89 -4.52
C VAL A 671 -2.61 5.87 -3.60
N ILE A 672 -1.80 5.02 -3.00
CA ILE A 672 -2.22 3.94 -2.10
C ILE A 672 -1.58 4.12 -0.71
N ASP A 673 -1.94 3.22 0.22
CA ASP A 673 -1.49 3.26 1.63
C ASP A 673 -1.90 4.54 2.39
N MET A 674 -3.10 5.03 2.08
CA MET A 674 -3.69 6.26 2.61
C MET A 674 -4.52 6.04 3.89
N ASP A 675 -4.22 5.01 4.67
CA ASP A 675 -4.92 4.73 5.93
C ASP A 675 -4.69 5.87 6.93
N ALA A 676 -5.75 6.29 7.62
CA ALA A 676 -5.67 7.25 8.72
C ALA A 676 -4.69 6.75 9.79
N LYS A 677 -3.85 7.66 10.29
CA LYS A 677 -2.90 7.36 11.38
C LYS A 677 -3.57 7.68 12.72
N SER A 678 -3.34 6.83 13.71
CA SER A 678 -3.81 7.03 15.09
C SER A 678 -3.16 8.28 15.70
N ILE A 679 -3.97 9.11 16.36
CA ILE A 679 -3.50 10.30 17.08
C ILE A 679 -2.55 9.94 18.22
N HIS A 680 -2.72 8.77 18.83
CA HIS A 680 -1.89 8.29 19.93
C HIS A 680 -0.47 7.90 19.51
N LYS A 681 -0.13 7.97 18.22
CA LYS A 681 1.25 7.76 17.73
C LYS A 681 2.14 9.00 17.83
N VAL A 682 1.59 10.17 18.17
CA VAL A 682 2.37 11.41 18.27
C VAL A 682 3.58 11.28 19.21
N PRO A 683 3.47 10.73 20.44
CA PRO A 683 4.64 10.54 21.31
C PRO A 683 5.71 9.63 20.70
N TYR A 684 5.30 8.55 20.02
CA TYR A 684 6.24 7.65 19.33
C TYR A 684 6.97 8.35 18.18
N TRP A 685 6.27 9.18 17.39
CA TRP A 685 6.90 9.94 16.33
C TRP A 685 7.90 10.97 16.87
N PHE A 686 7.59 11.61 18.01
CA PHE A 686 8.49 12.53 18.68
C PHE A 686 9.76 11.83 19.17
N GLU A 687 9.64 10.71 19.86
CA GLU A 687 10.78 9.93 20.35
C GLU A 687 11.66 9.42 19.20
N LEU A 688 11.04 8.95 18.11
CA LEU A 688 11.76 8.53 16.91
C LEU A 688 12.47 9.70 16.21
N ASP A 689 11.92 10.90 16.27
CA ASP A 689 12.56 12.10 15.73
C ASP A 689 13.82 12.44 16.53
N GLN A 690 13.69 12.60 17.85
CA GLN A 690 14.82 12.90 18.73
C GLN A 690 15.93 11.85 18.65
N THR A 691 15.56 10.57 18.54
CA THR A 691 16.54 9.49 18.38
C THR A 691 17.33 9.62 17.09
N ILE A 692 16.66 9.96 15.99
CA ILE A 692 17.30 10.09 14.68
C ILE A 692 18.15 11.35 14.62
N ASP A 693 17.70 12.46 15.21
CA ASP A 693 18.47 13.69 15.25
C ASP A 693 19.75 13.48 16.07
N ARG A 694 19.63 12.88 17.26
CA ARG A 694 20.79 12.55 18.11
C ARG A 694 21.73 11.56 17.44
N ASP A 695 21.21 10.51 16.80
CA ASP A 695 22.04 9.55 16.08
C ASP A 695 22.72 10.18 14.86
N PHE A 696 22.08 11.12 14.15
CA PHE A 696 22.73 11.81 13.05
C PHE A 696 23.80 12.82 13.51
N GLU A 697 23.60 13.43 14.68
CA GLU A 697 24.63 14.25 15.33
C GLU A 697 25.83 13.42 15.79
N ILE A 698 25.59 12.24 16.37
CA ILE A 698 26.63 11.36 16.94
C ILE A 698 27.26 10.44 15.87
N GLY A 699 26.48 9.90 14.95
CA GLY A 699 26.86 8.89 13.96
C GLY A 699 27.69 9.42 12.79
N ASN A 700 27.86 10.74 12.70
CA ASN A 700 28.95 11.36 11.96
C ASN A 700 30.29 11.35 12.73
N LEU A 701 30.37 10.60 13.82
CA LEU A 701 31.60 10.30 14.56
C LEU A 701 31.75 8.78 14.62
N PRO A 702 32.88 8.21 14.13
CA PRO A 702 33.19 6.81 14.36
C PRO A 702 33.09 6.47 15.85
N GLU A 703 32.53 5.30 16.17
CA GLU A 703 32.48 4.79 17.53
C GLU A 703 33.90 4.77 18.12
N GLY A 704 34.13 5.49 19.23
CA GLY A 704 35.47 5.68 19.83
C GLY A 704 36.24 6.94 19.41
N LEU A 705 35.71 7.77 18.51
CA LEU A 705 36.33 9.05 18.14
C LEU A 705 36.14 10.09 19.25
N ASN A 706 37.19 10.33 20.05
CA ASN A 706 37.18 11.38 21.07
C ASN A 706 37.18 12.77 20.39
N VAL A 707 36.08 13.52 20.52
CA VAL A 707 35.94 14.88 19.97
C VAL A 707 36.31 15.99 20.94
N ALA A 708 36.66 15.69 22.19
CA ALA A 708 37.08 16.71 23.13
C ALA A 708 38.40 17.38 22.68
N PRO A 709 38.61 18.69 22.96
CA PRO A 709 39.88 19.35 22.73
C PRO A 709 41.05 18.56 23.30
N SER A 710 42.18 18.56 22.60
CA SER A 710 43.39 17.90 23.05
C SER A 710 43.95 18.57 24.32
N SER A 711 44.44 17.75 25.25
CA SER A 711 45.11 18.18 26.49
C SER A 711 46.62 18.45 26.33
N GLY A 712 47.15 18.45 25.09
CA GLY A 712 48.57 18.65 24.78
C GLY A 712 49.30 17.38 24.35
N ALA A 713 50.57 17.51 23.95
CA ALA A 713 51.39 16.38 23.48
C ALA A 713 51.63 15.34 24.59
N PRO A 714 51.64 14.04 24.25
CA PRO A 714 52.10 12.98 25.15
C PRO A 714 53.50 13.24 25.71
N LYS A 715 53.70 12.95 27.01
CA LYS A 715 54.97 13.26 27.71
C LYS A 715 56.20 12.57 27.11
N HIS A 716 56.05 11.38 26.54
CA HIS A 716 57.16 10.59 25.98
C HIS A 716 57.71 11.16 24.66
N LEU A 717 56.94 11.99 23.95
CA LEU A 717 57.40 12.62 22.70
C LEU A 717 58.44 13.71 22.94
N ASN A 718 58.60 14.21 24.18
CA ASN A 718 59.54 15.28 24.54
C ASN A 718 59.45 16.54 23.65
N THR A 719 58.28 16.85 23.08
CA THR A 719 58.07 18.05 22.26
C THR A 719 57.46 19.21 23.04
N VAL A 720 57.85 20.45 22.69
CA VAL A 720 57.20 21.66 23.20
C VAL A 720 55.89 21.85 22.43
N SER A 721 54.76 21.67 23.13
CA SER A 721 53.43 21.83 22.52
C SER A 721 53.13 23.30 22.22
N LEU A 722 52.65 23.58 21.00
CA LEU A 722 52.01 24.86 20.70
C LEU A 722 50.62 24.91 21.37
N ASP A 723 50.32 26.00 22.07
CA ASP A 723 49.02 26.24 22.70
C ASP A 723 48.05 26.89 21.72
N LEU A 724 47.69 26.16 20.65
CA LEU A 724 46.78 26.67 19.62
C LEU A 724 45.33 26.70 20.11
N LYS A 725 44.55 27.67 19.61
CA LYS A 725 43.11 27.72 19.84
C LYS A 725 42.44 26.47 19.27
N GLN A 726 41.62 25.83 20.09
CA GLN A 726 40.76 24.70 19.73
C GLN A 726 39.30 25.10 19.98
N ASP A 727 38.45 24.96 18.96
CA ASP A 727 37.02 25.26 19.05
C ASP A 727 36.19 24.23 18.26
N VAL A 728 35.97 23.09 18.91
CA VAL A 728 35.18 21.98 18.37
C VAL A 728 33.70 22.36 18.23
N ASN A 729 33.21 23.32 19.02
CA ASN A 729 31.81 23.72 18.99
C ASN A 729 31.46 24.48 17.71
N GLN A 730 32.37 25.36 17.26
CA GLN A 730 32.21 26.15 16.06
C GLN A 730 32.67 25.40 14.80
N PHE A 731 33.81 24.69 14.85
CA PHE A 731 34.46 24.13 13.65
C PHE A 731 34.39 22.59 13.56
N GLY A 732 33.68 21.94 14.48
CA GLY A 732 33.56 20.48 14.49
C GLY A 732 34.90 19.78 14.67
N LEU A 733 35.13 18.68 13.94
CA LEU A 733 36.36 17.88 14.00
C LEU A 733 37.62 18.67 13.65
N ALA A 734 37.51 19.68 12.77
CA ALA A 734 38.62 20.54 12.39
C ALA A 734 39.06 21.49 13.52
N GLY A 735 38.20 21.72 14.51
CA GLY A 735 38.48 22.57 15.66
C GLY A 735 39.39 21.93 16.72
N LYS A 736 39.87 20.71 16.50
CA LYS A 736 40.69 19.93 17.45
C LYS A 736 42.10 19.68 16.90
N ILE A 737 43.09 19.66 17.78
CA ILE A 737 44.42 19.12 17.48
C ILE A 737 44.38 17.58 17.61
N TRP A 738 44.73 16.87 16.54
CA TRP A 738 44.79 15.41 16.53
C TRP A 738 46.09 14.89 17.15
N GLN A 739 46.05 13.71 17.79
CA GLN A 739 47.24 13.16 18.45
C GLN A 739 48.39 12.91 17.46
N SER A 740 48.07 12.50 16.22
CA SER A 740 49.08 12.31 15.18
C SER A 740 49.84 13.60 14.83
N ALA A 741 49.24 14.79 15.05
CA ALA A 741 49.90 16.07 14.83
C ALA A 741 51.10 16.26 15.77
N TYR A 742 51.01 15.78 17.02
CA TYR A 742 52.14 15.81 17.97
C TYR A 742 53.24 14.85 17.56
N THR A 743 52.89 13.65 17.08
CA THR A 743 53.87 12.68 16.57
C THR A 743 54.57 13.21 15.32
N LEU A 744 53.84 13.89 14.43
CA LEU A 744 54.43 14.57 13.28
C LEU A 744 55.32 15.74 13.69
N GLN A 745 54.93 16.54 14.70
CA GLN A 745 55.83 17.53 15.27
C GLN A 745 57.15 16.89 15.77
N ALA A 746 57.06 15.73 16.42
CA ALA A 746 58.24 14.99 16.89
C ALA A 746 59.11 14.47 15.73
N LEU A 747 58.51 14.02 14.62
CA LEU A 747 59.23 13.66 13.39
C LEU A 747 60.08 14.83 12.87
N PHE A 748 59.52 16.03 12.90
CA PHE A 748 60.16 17.24 12.35
C PHE A 748 61.05 17.98 13.35
N SER A 749 61.22 17.44 14.57
CA SER A 749 62.01 18.08 15.62
C SER A 749 63.52 17.98 15.33
N PRO A 750 64.35 18.91 15.87
CA PRO A 750 65.80 18.82 15.74
C PRO A 750 66.41 17.52 16.29
N ASP A 751 65.80 16.94 17.33
CA ASP A 751 66.33 15.79 18.05
C ASP A 751 66.23 14.46 17.28
N THR A 752 65.31 14.39 16.31
CA THR A 752 65.00 13.16 15.56
C THR A 752 65.63 13.11 14.16
N ARG A 753 66.24 14.21 13.69
CA ARG A 753 66.71 14.34 12.29
C ARG A 753 67.69 13.26 11.82
N PHE A 754 68.52 12.74 12.74
CA PHE A 754 69.57 11.75 12.43
C PHE A 754 69.34 10.38 13.09
N THR A 755 68.15 10.19 13.66
CA THR A 755 67.80 9.01 14.47
C THR A 755 66.55 8.29 13.95
N LEU A 756 66.14 8.55 12.71
CA LEU A 756 64.97 7.94 12.09
C LEU A 756 65.32 7.27 10.74
N GLU A 757 64.62 6.19 10.44
CA GLU A 757 64.62 5.52 9.13
C GLU A 757 63.16 5.32 8.67
N PRO A 758 62.76 5.77 7.48
CA PRO A 758 63.58 6.49 6.50
C PRO A 758 64.03 7.85 7.00
N SER A 759 65.11 8.35 6.40
CA SER A 759 65.65 9.68 6.74
C SER A 759 64.60 10.78 6.57
N HIS A 760 64.81 11.85 7.33
CA HIS A 760 63.94 13.03 7.34
C HIS A 760 63.57 13.53 5.91
N PRO A 761 62.29 13.81 5.60
CA PRO A 761 61.85 14.15 4.24
C PRO A 761 62.26 15.56 3.78
N ILE A 762 62.51 16.48 4.71
CA ILE A 762 63.02 17.84 4.44
C ILE A 762 64.56 17.83 4.49
N PRO A 763 65.26 18.36 3.47
CA PRO A 763 66.74 18.46 3.49
C PRO A 763 67.26 19.40 4.58
N GLU A 764 68.41 19.05 5.18
CA GLU A 764 69.01 19.78 6.31
C GLU A 764 69.21 21.28 6.01
N ALA A 765 69.61 21.64 4.79
CA ALA A 765 69.77 23.03 4.35
C ALA A 765 68.53 23.94 4.51
N TYR A 766 67.33 23.41 4.69
CA TYR A 766 66.11 24.21 4.88
C TYR A 766 65.75 24.49 6.35
N TYR A 767 66.51 23.95 7.31
CA TYR A 767 66.30 24.22 8.72
C TYR A 767 66.97 25.50 9.20
N LEU A 768 66.32 26.24 10.10
CA LEU A 768 66.88 27.44 10.75
C LEU A 768 68.18 27.14 11.50
N SER A 769 68.30 25.96 12.09
CA SER A 769 69.50 25.54 12.83
C SER A 769 70.65 25.08 11.94
N SER A 770 70.45 24.98 10.62
CA SER A 770 71.44 24.40 9.71
C SER A 770 72.58 25.34 9.40
N THR A 771 73.79 24.78 9.34
CA THR A 771 75.01 25.49 8.92
C THR A 771 75.31 25.34 7.43
N GLU A 772 74.52 24.55 6.70
CA GLU A 772 74.68 24.38 5.26
C GLU A 772 74.35 25.67 4.48
N PRO A 773 74.88 25.85 3.26
CA PRO A 773 74.53 26.99 2.41
C PRO A 773 73.02 27.10 2.17
N ILE A 774 72.49 28.33 2.13
CA ILE A 774 71.06 28.57 1.87
C ILE A 774 70.71 28.09 0.44
N PRO A 775 69.71 27.21 0.28
CA PRO A 775 69.27 26.74 -1.04
C PRO A 775 68.74 27.87 -1.92
N GLN A 776 68.91 27.74 -3.25
CA GLN A 776 68.36 28.72 -4.20
C GLN A 776 66.90 28.44 -4.59
N LYS A 777 66.46 27.18 -4.56
CA LYS A 777 65.09 26.76 -4.92
C LYS A 777 64.20 26.77 -3.67
N PRO A 778 62.98 27.32 -3.73
CA PRO A 778 62.02 27.16 -2.64
C PRO A 778 61.62 25.69 -2.46
N TYR A 779 61.48 25.27 -1.20
CA TYR A 779 60.97 23.94 -0.84
C TYR A 779 59.52 24.10 -0.40
N ARG A 780 58.59 23.59 -1.20
CA ARG A 780 57.14 23.80 -1.05
C ARG A 780 56.54 22.65 -0.27
N ILE A 781 55.97 22.98 0.89
CA ILE A 781 55.35 22.05 1.82
C ILE A 781 53.85 22.34 1.88
N LEU A 782 53.02 21.30 1.83
CA LEU A 782 51.57 21.38 2.05
C LEU A 782 51.19 20.63 3.32
N GLU A 783 50.43 21.26 4.21
CA GLU A 783 49.60 20.56 5.19
C GLU A 783 48.17 20.44 4.63
N LEU A 784 47.72 19.20 4.41
CA LEU A 784 46.43 18.89 3.81
C LEU A 784 45.44 18.43 4.89
N GLY A 785 44.31 19.12 5.02
CA GLY A 785 43.33 18.84 6.08
C GLY A 785 43.83 19.28 7.46
N ALA A 786 44.35 20.50 7.54
CA ALA A 786 45.14 20.99 8.65
C ALA A 786 44.38 21.19 9.97
N GLY A 787 43.04 21.30 9.92
CA GLY A 787 42.21 21.60 11.09
C GLY A 787 42.63 22.91 11.77
N THR A 788 43.34 22.81 12.90
CA THR A 788 43.87 23.96 13.64
C THR A 788 45.15 24.56 13.03
N GLY A 789 45.81 23.87 12.08
CA GLY A 789 47.09 24.27 11.49
C GLY A 789 48.33 23.86 12.28
N TYR A 790 48.21 22.84 13.16
CA TYR A 790 49.24 22.53 14.15
C TYR A 790 50.58 22.14 13.54
N VAL A 791 50.58 21.22 12.55
CA VAL A 791 51.83 20.67 12.02
C VAL A 791 52.53 21.72 11.16
N GLY A 792 51.80 22.46 10.35
CA GLY A 792 52.31 23.51 9.47
C GLY A 792 52.93 24.68 10.24
N ILE A 793 52.27 25.16 11.31
CA ILE A 793 52.83 26.21 12.17
C ILE A 793 54.09 25.69 12.87
N SER A 794 54.05 24.47 13.40
CA SER A 794 55.21 23.87 14.07
C SER A 794 56.39 23.69 13.11
N LEU A 795 56.14 23.27 11.87
CA LEU A 795 57.15 23.15 10.82
C LEU A 795 57.77 24.50 10.49
N ALA A 796 56.94 25.51 10.22
CA ALA A 796 57.41 26.83 9.83
C ALA A 796 58.35 27.45 10.89
N ASN A 797 58.10 27.21 12.17
CA ASN A 797 58.96 27.65 13.28
C ASN A 797 60.39 27.05 13.28
N HIS A 798 60.63 25.98 12.52
CA HIS A 798 61.94 25.32 12.42
C HIS A 798 62.61 25.54 11.06
N LEU A 799 61.92 26.15 10.10
CA LEU A 799 62.35 26.26 8.72
C LEU A 799 62.77 27.70 8.36
N ARG A 800 63.79 27.80 7.51
CA ARG A 800 64.30 29.07 7.00
C ARG A 800 63.90 29.31 5.55
N ALA A 801 63.96 30.57 5.11
CA ALA A 801 63.82 30.90 3.70
C ALA A 801 64.86 30.13 2.85
N PRO A 802 64.51 29.65 1.64
CA PRO A 802 63.28 29.90 0.90
C PRO A 802 62.17 28.83 1.07
N ALA A 803 62.04 28.16 2.22
CA ALA A 803 60.94 27.22 2.45
C ALA A 803 59.56 27.92 2.47
N GLU A 804 58.55 27.28 1.88
CA GLU A 804 57.16 27.76 1.88
C GLU A 804 56.23 26.67 2.44
N VAL A 805 55.45 27.01 3.48
CA VAL A 805 54.48 26.11 4.13
C VAL A 805 53.08 26.59 3.82
N THR A 806 52.35 25.82 3.01
CA THR A 806 50.94 26.06 2.69
C THR A 806 50.07 25.22 3.62
N ILE A 807 49.21 25.86 4.41
CA ILE A 807 48.33 25.21 5.38
C ILE A 807 46.90 25.31 4.86
N THR A 808 46.29 24.15 4.58
CA THR A 808 45.01 24.10 3.86
C THR A 808 43.95 23.27 4.56
N ASP A 809 42.71 23.76 4.47
CA ASP A 809 41.50 23.06 4.86
C ASP A 809 40.30 23.63 4.08
N LEU A 810 39.08 23.27 4.45
CA LEU A 810 37.85 23.81 3.88
C LEU A 810 37.71 25.30 4.20
N GLU A 811 36.98 26.03 3.34
CA GLU A 811 36.84 27.49 3.40
C GLU A 811 36.34 28.00 4.77
N GLN A 812 35.46 27.24 5.43
CA GLN A 812 34.95 27.56 6.76
C GLN A 812 35.96 27.38 7.91
N VAL A 813 37.04 26.62 7.71
CA VAL A 813 38.07 26.34 8.72
C VAL A 813 39.25 27.32 8.61
N VAL A 814 39.49 27.87 7.41
CA VAL A 814 40.55 28.86 7.12
C VAL A 814 40.64 30.00 8.17
N PRO A 815 39.53 30.58 8.67
CA PRO A 815 39.61 31.61 9.70
C PRO A 815 40.29 31.16 11.01
N LEU A 816 40.04 29.92 11.46
CA LEU A 816 40.67 29.35 12.66
C LEU A 816 42.17 29.18 12.45
N ILE A 817 42.56 28.65 11.28
CA ILE A 817 43.97 28.46 10.92
C ILE A 817 44.69 29.82 10.90
N GLN A 818 44.07 30.83 10.26
CA GLN A 818 44.65 32.17 10.17
C GLN A 818 44.83 32.82 11.55
N GLU A 819 43.87 32.65 12.46
CA GLU A 819 43.97 33.13 13.84
C GLU A 819 45.15 32.46 14.57
N ASN A 820 45.28 31.13 14.47
CA ASN A 820 46.39 30.39 15.06
C ASN A 820 47.75 30.77 14.47
N VAL A 821 47.84 30.97 13.15
CA VAL A 821 49.07 31.46 12.50
C VAL A 821 49.45 32.83 13.04
N ASN A 822 48.50 33.76 13.16
CA ASN A 822 48.76 35.12 13.66
C ASN A 822 49.24 35.13 15.12
N LEU A 823 48.78 34.18 15.94
CA LEU A 823 49.16 34.08 17.35
C LEU A 823 50.51 33.40 17.58
N HIS A 824 50.90 32.46 16.71
CA HIS A 824 52.03 31.55 16.98
C HIS A 824 53.15 31.59 15.94
N TYR A 825 53.05 32.44 14.91
CA TYR A 825 54.09 32.60 13.91
C TYR A 825 54.38 34.07 13.61
N GLN A 826 55.66 34.43 13.62
CA GLN A 826 56.12 35.75 13.22
C GLN A 826 57.05 35.64 12.01
N GLN A 827 56.55 36.07 10.85
CA GLN A 827 57.34 36.01 9.63
C GLN A 827 58.47 37.05 9.63
N THR A 828 59.70 36.58 9.48
CA THR A 828 60.92 37.37 9.25
C THR A 828 61.51 37.06 7.87
N PRO A 829 62.43 37.89 7.32
CA PRO A 829 63.05 37.64 6.02
C PRO A 829 63.79 36.30 5.91
N ASP A 830 64.32 35.81 7.04
CA ASP A 830 65.10 34.56 7.09
C ASP A 830 64.23 33.34 7.45
N SER A 831 62.98 33.54 7.89
CA SER A 831 62.05 32.46 8.24
C SER A 831 61.30 31.91 7.03
N ALA A 832 60.69 30.73 7.17
CA ALA A 832 59.81 30.19 6.16
C ALA A 832 58.61 31.11 5.87
N LYS A 833 58.03 30.99 4.67
CA LYS A 833 56.79 31.69 4.33
C LYS A 833 55.59 30.81 4.62
N ILE A 834 54.62 31.31 5.38
CA ILE A 834 53.33 30.63 5.58
C ILE A 834 52.29 31.16 4.59
N ILE A 835 51.53 30.26 3.99
CA ILE A 835 50.36 30.57 3.16
C ILE A 835 49.18 29.81 3.76
N VAL A 836 48.13 30.52 4.16
CA VAL A 836 46.86 29.90 4.58
C VAL A 836 45.87 30.07 3.44
N ASP A 837 45.28 28.97 2.98
CA ASP A 837 44.32 29.00 1.87
C ASP A 837 43.35 27.83 1.94
N ARG A 838 42.27 27.90 1.18
CA ARG A 838 41.32 26.79 1.06
C ARG A 838 41.83 25.72 0.09
N LEU A 839 41.47 24.46 0.36
CA LEU A 839 41.62 23.34 -0.58
C LEU A 839 40.52 22.29 -0.33
N HIS A 840 39.56 22.19 -1.25
CA HIS A 840 38.55 21.12 -1.20
C HIS A 840 39.09 19.84 -1.83
N TRP A 841 39.02 18.72 -1.11
CA TRP A 841 39.47 17.44 -1.66
C TRP A 841 38.68 17.07 -2.93
N GLY A 842 39.40 16.66 -3.97
CA GLY A 842 38.87 16.31 -5.29
C GLY A 842 38.56 17.52 -6.18
N ASN A 843 38.76 18.76 -5.71
CA ASN A 843 38.54 19.96 -6.51
C ASN A 843 39.76 20.28 -7.38
N GLN A 844 39.64 20.03 -8.68
CA GLN A 844 40.73 20.26 -9.64
C GLN A 844 41.14 21.73 -9.77
N GLU A 845 40.25 22.70 -9.52
CA GLU A 845 40.59 24.13 -9.60
C GLU A 845 41.46 24.53 -8.41
N ASP A 846 41.08 24.13 -7.20
CA ASP A 846 41.90 24.34 -6.00
C ASP A 846 43.26 23.64 -6.16
N ASN A 847 43.30 22.40 -6.68
CA ASN A 847 44.55 21.67 -6.95
C ASN A 847 45.45 22.40 -7.97
N ARG A 848 44.86 22.87 -9.09
CA ARG A 848 45.59 23.60 -10.15
C ARG A 848 46.15 24.93 -9.65
N LYS A 849 45.44 25.63 -8.77
CA LYS A 849 45.89 26.90 -8.16
C LYS A 849 47.18 26.72 -7.36
N HIS A 850 47.27 25.63 -6.60
CA HIS A 850 48.40 25.34 -5.72
C HIS A 850 49.58 24.66 -6.43
N GLY A 851 49.31 23.87 -7.47
CA GLY A 851 50.35 23.15 -8.22
C GLY A 851 50.96 22.00 -7.42
N LYS A 852 52.21 21.63 -7.75
CA LYS A 852 52.92 20.50 -7.14
C LYS A 852 53.76 20.91 -5.92
N PHE A 853 53.86 20.03 -4.93
CA PHE A 853 54.63 20.24 -3.70
C PHE A 853 55.84 19.29 -3.62
N ASP A 854 56.90 19.73 -2.95
CA ASP A 854 58.05 18.87 -2.65
C ASP A 854 57.72 17.93 -1.46
N LEU A 855 56.88 18.40 -0.52
CA LEU A 855 56.39 17.63 0.63
C LEU A 855 54.90 17.87 0.88
N VAL A 856 54.13 16.80 1.09
CA VAL A 856 52.73 16.84 1.57
C VAL A 856 52.66 16.16 2.93
N VAL A 857 52.02 16.81 3.90
CA VAL A 857 51.85 16.32 5.27
C VAL A 857 50.37 16.20 5.58
N ILE A 858 49.98 15.05 6.12
CA ILE A 858 48.59 14.73 6.48
C ILE A 858 48.58 14.27 7.94
N SER A 859 47.80 14.94 8.78
CA SER A 859 47.59 14.55 10.17
C SER A 859 46.20 13.95 10.35
N ASP A 860 46.13 12.62 10.43
CA ASP A 860 44.97 11.89 10.90
C ASP A 860 43.70 12.05 10.05
N CYS A 861 43.83 12.08 8.72
CA CYS A 861 42.71 12.27 7.78
C CYS A 861 42.02 10.97 7.31
N VAL A 862 42.45 9.80 7.79
CA VAL A 862 41.99 8.48 7.32
C VAL A 862 41.05 7.85 8.34
N TYR A 863 39.78 8.27 8.34
CA TYR A 863 38.75 7.77 9.27
C TYR A 863 37.33 7.68 8.68
N PHE A 864 37.05 8.35 7.55
CA PHE A 864 35.78 8.26 6.82
C PHE A 864 36.00 7.64 5.43
N PRO A 865 35.55 6.39 5.19
CA PRO A 865 35.73 5.72 3.91
C PRO A 865 35.16 6.48 2.71
N GLU A 866 34.10 7.25 2.92
CA GLU A 866 33.44 8.05 1.89
C GLU A 866 34.32 9.18 1.33
N LEU A 867 35.39 9.54 2.04
CA LEU A 867 36.32 10.60 1.65
C LEU A 867 37.60 10.06 0.98
N PHE A 868 37.84 8.74 0.97
CA PHE A 868 39.08 8.15 0.47
C PHE A 868 39.33 8.49 -1.01
N ASP A 869 38.29 8.41 -1.84
CA ASP A 869 38.34 8.78 -3.26
C ASP A 869 38.74 10.24 -3.46
N LEU A 870 38.16 11.16 -2.69
CA LEU A 870 38.44 12.59 -2.80
C LEU A 870 39.86 12.93 -2.32
N LEU A 871 40.29 12.33 -1.20
CA LEU A 871 41.64 12.49 -0.67
C LEU A 871 42.70 11.94 -1.64
N LEU A 872 42.48 10.73 -2.18
CA LEU A 872 43.39 10.13 -3.17
C LEU A 872 43.46 10.96 -4.45
N SER A 873 42.31 11.38 -4.99
CA SER A 873 42.23 12.22 -6.19
C SER A 873 43.07 13.51 -6.01
N THR A 874 42.93 14.14 -4.85
CA THR A 874 43.74 15.31 -4.48
C THR A 874 45.22 15.00 -4.52
N LEU A 875 45.66 13.94 -3.83
CA LEU A 875 47.07 13.52 -3.78
C LEU A 875 47.64 13.22 -5.17
N LEU A 876 46.88 12.57 -6.04
CA LEU A 876 47.31 12.30 -7.42
C LEU A 876 47.54 13.61 -8.21
N ASP A 877 46.71 14.63 -7.97
CA ASP A 877 46.78 15.93 -8.62
C ASP A 877 47.88 16.84 -8.07
N ILE A 878 48.22 16.77 -6.78
CA ILE A 878 49.22 17.65 -6.16
C ILE A 878 50.60 17.00 -5.97
N CYS A 879 50.70 15.67 -6.08
CA CYS A 879 51.97 14.95 -5.99
C CYS A 879 52.49 14.54 -7.37
N ASP A 880 53.82 14.53 -7.50
CA ASP A 880 54.55 13.85 -8.55
C ASP A 880 55.53 12.81 -7.94
N MET A 881 56.39 12.23 -8.77
CA MET A 881 57.36 11.20 -8.35
C MET A 881 58.44 11.74 -7.39
N SER A 882 58.67 13.05 -7.36
CA SER A 882 59.62 13.71 -6.47
C SER A 882 58.99 14.17 -5.15
N THR A 883 57.65 14.24 -5.10
CA THR A 883 56.92 14.61 -3.89
C THR A 883 57.03 13.50 -2.83
N ARG A 884 57.48 13.87 -1.62
CA ARG A 884 57.33 13.03 -0.43
C ARG A 884 55.97 13.28 0.21
N VAL A 885 55.27 12.23 0.62
CA VAL A 885 54.02 12.33 1.38
C VAL A 885 54.24 11.74 2.77
N VAL A 886 53.90 12.48 3.82
CA VAL A 886 54.01 12.05 5.21
C VAL A 886 52.61 11.97 5.79
N ILE A 887 52.23 10.80 6.29
CA ILE A 887 50.91 10.57 6.88
C ILE A 887 51.08 10.14 8.33
N GLY A 888 50.66 10.99 9.26
CA GLY A 888 50.40 10.61 10.64
C GLY A 888 49.03 9.95 10.72
N TYR A 889 48.97 8.75 11.27
CA TYR A 889 47.78 7.90 11.22
C TYR A 889 47.51 7.25 12.57
N LYS A 890 46.27 7.36 13.06
CA LYS A 890 45.78 6.57 14.18
C LYS A 890 44.77 5.54 13.70
N CYS A 891 45.07 4.26 13.89
CA CYS A 891 44.11 3.20 13.60
C CYS A 891 42.99 3.23 14.66
N ARG A 892 41.74 3.41 14.23
CA ARG A 892 40.55 3.36 15.10
C ARG A 892 39.65 2.19 14.76
N SER A 893 39.51 1.91 13.48
CA SER A 893 38.71 0.80 12.98
C SER A 893 39.41 0.23 11.75
N LEU A 894 40.20 -0.83 11.97
CA LEU A 894 40.93 -1.48 10.89
C LEU A 894 39.99 -1.88 9.74
N GLU A 895 38.81 -2.44 10.06
CA GLU A 895 37.80 -2.83 9.06
C GLU A 895 37.39 -1.69 8.12
N LYS A 896 37.26 -0.46 8.64
CA LYS A 896 36.88 0.71 7.83
C LYS A 896 38.06 1.36 7.12
N GLU A 897 39.22 1.37 7.77
CA GLU A 897 40.37 2.19 7.36
C GLU A 897 41.34 1.42 6.45
N ILE A 898 41.32 0.08 6.50
CA ILE A 898 42.22 -0.78 5.71
C ILE A 898 42.09 -0.55 4.20
N GLY A 899 40.86 -0.31 3.71
CA GLY A 899 40.60 -0.05 2.30
C GLY A 899 41.40 1.15 1.76
N PHE A 900 41.59 2.21 2.57
CA PHE A 900 42.42 3.34 2.15
C PHE A 900 43.85 2.90 1.80
N TRP A 901 44.46 2.07 2.64
CA TRP A 901 45.83 1.63 2.46
C TRP A 901 45.97 0.59 1.35
N GLN A 902 45.01 -0.34 1.20
CA GLN A 902 45.09 -1.44 0.24
C GLN A 902 44.53 -1.09 -1.15
N ASP A 903 43.35 -0.48 -1.20
CA ASP A 903 42.58 -0.30 -2.44
C ASP A 903 42.71 1.09 -3.05
N TYR A 904 43.08 2.09 -2.24
CA TYR A 904 43.20 3.48 -2.68
C TYR A 904 44.67 3.91 -2.72
N PHE A 905 45.22 4.35 -1.59
CA PHE A 905 46.55 4.95 -1.50
C PHE A 905 47.68 4.00 -1.92
N GLY A 906 47.72 2.77 -1.39
CA GLY A 906 48.81 1.82 -1.64
C GLY A 906 48.95 1.34 -3.09
N ARG A 907 47.89 1.47 -3.90
CA ARG A 907 47.97 1.18 -5.34
C ARG A 907 48.85 2.18 -6.08
N TYR A 908 48.78 3.45 -5.69
CA TYR A 908 49.44 4.56 -6.40
C TYR A 908 50.66 5.11 -5.67
N PHE A 909 50.82 4.80 -4.39
CA PHE A 909 51.93 5.26 -3.57
C PHE A 909 52.67 4.07 -2.96
N GLU A 910 53.99 4.13 -3.02
CA GLU A 910 54.87 3.28 -2.23
C GLU A 910 55.09 3.96 -0.89
N TYR A 911 54.82 3.25 0.21
CA TYR A 911 54.92 3.81 1.55
C TYR A 911 55.59 2.84 2.51
N GLU A 912 56.27 3.41 3.49
CA GLU A 912 57.00 2.67 4.52
C GLU A 912 56.87 3.38 5.87
N PRO A 913 56.81 2.62 6.97
CA PRO A 913 56.67 3.20 8.30
C PRO A 913 57.99 3.79 8.80
N VAL A 914 57.92 4.93 9.50
CA VAL A 914 59.06 5.56 10.14
C VAL A 914 59.40 4.85 11.44
N ARG A 915 60.67 4.51 11.63
CA ARG A 915 61.23 3.81 12.79
C ARG A 915 62.33 4.63 13.45
N LYS A 916 62.47 4.48 14.77
CA LYS A 916 63.62 5.02 15.52
C LYS A 916 64.85 4.14 15.31
N LEU A 917 66.02 4.75 15.11
CA LEU A 917 67.30 4.06 15.04
C LEU A 917 67.86 3.85 16.45
N ILE A 918 68.22 2.61 16.78
CA ILE A 918 68.82 2.23 18.06
C ILE A 918 70.32 2.03 17.84
N THR A 919 71.15 2.70 18.64
CA THR A 919 72.59 2.42 18.67
C THR A 919 72.84 1.20 19.55
N THR A 920 73.33 0.12 18.96
CA THR A 920 73.70 -1.11 19.69
C THR A 920 74.92 -0.87 20.58
N GLU A 921 75.19 -1.79 21.51
CA GLU A 921 76.40 -1.75 22.37
C GLU A 921 77.72 -1.70 21.58
N LYS A 922 77.70 -2.11 20.30
CA LYS A 922 78.85 -2.08 19.38
C LYS A 922 78.97 -0.78 18.57
N GLY A 923 78.00 0.14 18.69
CA GLY A 923 77.96 1.41 17.96
C GLY A 923 77.26 1.35 16.60
N ASP A 924 76.78 0.17 16.18
CA ASP A 924 76.00 0.01 14.94
C ASP A 924 74.57 0.51 15.13
N LYS A 925 74.00 1.18 14.12
CA LYS A 925 72.59 1.61 14.11
C LYS A 925 71.69 0.50 13.57
N GLU A 926 70.71 0.08 14.36
CA GLU A 926 69.69 -0.90 13.96
C GLU A 926 68.28 -0.28 13.98
N LEU A 927 67.34 -0.89 13.26
CA LEU A 927 65.93 -0.48 13.23
C LEU A 927 65.25 -0.84 14.56
N GLY A 928 64.75 0.17 15.26
CA GLY A 928 63.93 0.03 16.46
C GLY A 928 62.43 0.11 16.18
N GLU A 929 61.72 0.52 17.23
CA GLU A 929 60.26 0.70 17.28
C GLU A 929 59.75 1.75 16.28
N PHE A 930 58.48 1.65 15.92
CA PHE A 930 57.79 2.62 15.08
C PHE A 930 57.66 3.97 15.78
N LEU A 931 57.78 5.05 15.03
CA LEU A 931 57.55 6.39 15.57
C LEU A 931 56.07 6.57 15.91
N GLY A 932 55.76 6.62 17.21
CA GLY A 932 54.39 6.74 17.74
C GLY A 932 53.77 5.43 18.22
N GLU A 933 54.51 4.32 18.17
CA GLU A 933 54.03 2.97 18.55
C GLU A 933 53.36 2.93 19.93
N GLU A 934 53.95 3.63 20.92
CA GLU A 934 53.45 3.74 22.29
C GLU A 934 51.99 4.25 22.40
N GLU A 935 51.49 4.95 21.37
CA GLU A 935 50.13 5.53 21.32
C GLU A 935 49.23 4.87 20.27
N GLN A 936 49.65 3.73 19.70
CA GLN A 936 49.01 3.10 18.54
C GLN A 936 48.92 4.08 17.34
N LEU A 937 49.92 4.95 17.21
CA LEU A 937 50.08 5.90 16.12
C LEU A 937 51.18 5.42 15.19
N PHE A 938 50.98 5.64 13.90
CA PHE A 938 51.92 5.30 12.86
C PHE A 938 52.23 6.54 12.04
N VAL A 939 53.50 6.67 11.66
CA VAL A 939 53.93 7.68 10.69
C VAL A 939 54.45 6.93 9.47
N PHE A 940 53.86 7.22 8.32
CA PHE A 940 54.30 6.66 7.04
C PHE A 940 54.91 7.75 6.19
N ILE A 941 56.02 7.42 5.51
CA ILE A 941 56.53 8.23 4.42
C ILE A 941 56.29 7.49 3.12
N ALA A 942 55.81 8.21 2.12
CA ALA A 942 55.43 7.66 0.84
C ALA A 942 55.97 8.47 -0.34
N THR A 943 56.07 7.80 -1.48
CA THR A 943 56.36 8.38 -2.79
C THR A 943 55.35 7.87 -3.80
N LYS A 944 54.99 8.69 -4.78
CA LYS A 944 54.10 8.27 -5.85
C LYS A 944 54.80 7.19 -6.69
N ARG A 945 54.07 6.18 -7.15
CA ARG A 945 54.56 5.15 -8.09
C ARG A 945 54.51 5.67 -9.52
N PRO A 946 55.39 5.21 -10.42
CA PRO A 946 55.24 5.41 -11.86
C PRO A 946 53.88 4.89 -12.34
N GLN A 947 53.32 5.50 -13.39
CA GLN A 947 51.96 5.17 -13.87
C GLN A 947 51.84 3.72 -14.36
N ASP A 948 52.96 3.12 -14.78
CA ASP A 948 53.12 1.74 -15.22
C ASP A 948 53.32 0.73 -14.07
N GLU A 949 53.51 1.20 -12.83
CA GLU A 949 53.74 0.36 -11.64
C GLU A 949 52.59 0.42 -10.61
N VAL A 950 51.39 0.85 -11.03
CA VAL A 950 50.19 0.82 -10.18
C VAL A 950 49.91 -0.63 -9.79
N LYS A 951 49.97 -0.93 -8.48
CA LYS A 951 49.76 -2.28 -7.97
C LYS A 951 48.28 -2.63 -7.84
N ALA A 952 47.99 -3.93 -7.95
CA ALA A 952 46.75 -4.48 -7.40
C ALA A 952 46.76 -4.36 -5.87
N ALA A 953 45.59 -4.41 -5.25
CA ALA A 953 45.48 -4.39 -3.79
C ALA A 953 46.34 -5.50 -3.16
N ASP A 954 47.02 -5.18 -2.06
CA ASP A 954 47.88 -6.10 -1.33
C ASP A 954 47.76 -5.95 0.20
N ASP A 955 48.34 -6.90 0.93
CA ASP A 955 48.25 -6.99 2.39
C ASP A 955 49.42 -6.30 3.13
N THR A 956 50.15 -5.39 2.45
CA THR A 956 51.35 -4.75 3.02
C THR A 956 51.03 -4.03 4.33
N PHE A 957 49.95 -3.24 4.36
CA PHE A 957 49.52 -2.52 5.55
C PHE A 957 49.18 -3.46 6.71
N THR A 958 48.37 -4.48 6.42
CA THR A 958 47.93 -5.48 7.39
C THR A 958 49.11 -6.22 8.01
N THR A 959 50.08 -6.60 7.18
CA THR A 959 51.32 -7.26 7.62
C THR A 959 52.13 -6.35 8.53
N LEU A 960 52.31 -5.08 8.16
CA LEU A 960 53.02 -4.09 8.99
C LEU A 960 52.35 -3.87 10.35
N LEU A 961 51.01 -3.83 10.37
CA LEU A 961 50.25 -3.64 11.60
C LEU A 961 50.35 -4.86 12.52
N PHE A 962 50.20 -6.09 12.01
CA PHE A 962 50.38 -7.29 12.82
C PHE A 962 51.80 -7.41 13.39
N CYS A 963 52.83 -7.08 12.60
CA CYS A 963 54.20 -7.03 13.09
C CYS A 963 54.39 -6.02 14.24
N SER A 964 53.75 -4.85 14.20
CA SER A 964 53.77 -3.86 15.29
C SER A 964 53.05 -4.32 16.56
N MET A 965 52.05 -5.19 16.42
CA MET A 965 51.29 -5.72 17.57
C MET A 965 51.95 -6.95 18.20
N GLY A 966 53.09 -7.40 17.68
CA GLY A 966 53.80 -8.61 18.13
C GLY A 966 53.01 -9.91 17.87
N ILE A 967 52.14 -9.91 16.85
CA ILE A 967 51.25 -11.02 16.46
C ILE A 967 51.83 -11.78 15.27
#